data_AF-A0A6G0YWL7-F1
#
_entry.id   AF-A0A6G0YWL7-F1
#
_cell.length_a   1.000
_cell.length_b   1.000
_cell.length_c   1.000
_cell.angle_alpha   90.00
_cell.angle_beta   90.00
_cell.angle_gamma   90.00
#
_symmetry.space_group_name_H-M   'P 1'
#
loop_
_entity.id
_entity.type
_entity.pdbx_description
1 polymer ?
#
loop_
_entity_poly.entity_id
_entity_poly.type
_entity_poly.pdbx_seq_one_letter_code
_entity_poly.pdbx_strand_id
1 'polypeptide(L)'
;MDIKPGSPYDINGACFNAEMYVKKVLKESNLKQVIDHEREIHQDIQSLHSDMQTLVYENYNKFILATDTIGKMKNDFKSLEEDMEMLLSKMDEITHTSEIITSNLHASDNILRKLLYANRDEISKLSETHTLLKRLQFVYTLPTTLNKLLTKRDYEQVVQEYLHAQRVLTQYGNQESLKGILNDCNNIVNELMKILYSHLRDKDITGKELTKSVNLLLQLDEPVLSLCKEFLLHSKNRLFESLNVLELQVENLNQDMIEFIDLGSDTFFSQLCMVIASFNDMFIENLSKNDENEEIEISINQLNMFVEENMIRYLEIVQCYIDKNTSDTAILVRALDRFYRKIQAIGKLFSYKDFTLNALEIISSAARRQTKLHLAMLKAHFHDKLATVRQSLVSLQKLNDNGFATESLASLTSDVIEKVKGILQDISAFLEPEVSFSTNHALRKSISVDNVREGLVVGFLHYLSSAARSYTICVPCPPAFLFLIMTKMCLEYQMSGIGHLLQLVDETYEINKYFEIKNKNSSQLSSEVELASDMHSAAQDLVNYYVRVEGLSISQMLKKSVETRDWLHSLEPRTVRAVMKRVVEEITSVDSQVGELFEEGMRTDRSSDSSRRTQMSRHIRAWSSGGTATNTQTFSAINRLFSERIDIFSPVQFSRVSITTGIIKISLKTLLECVRLRTFNRYGLQQVQVDIHYLQLYLWRFVSDEKSFKLNIISLVHLLLDEILSSSVHRCLNPVLMEPSVVEIICERG
;
A
#
# COMPACT_ATOMS: atom_id res chain seq x y z
N MET A 1 -31.64 -26.70 -47.00
CA MET A 1 -32.17 -26.46 -45.64
C MET A 1 -33.67 -26.49 -45.74
N ASP A 2 -34.28 -27.53 -45.18
CA ASP A 2 -35.71 -27.82 -45.26
C ASP A 2 -36.54 -26.76 -44.55
N ILE A 3 -37.36 -26.03 -45.30
CA ILE A 3 -38.36 -25.10 -44.75
C ILE A 3 -39.59 -25.93 -44.41
N LYS A 4 -39.81 -26.18 -43.11
CA LYS A 4 -41.07 -26.76 -42.61
C LYS A 4 -42.25 -25.94 -43.17
N PRO A 5 -43.30 -26.56 -43.72
CA PRO A 5 -44.49 -25.82 -44.14
C PRO A 5 -45.14 -25.18 -42.90
N GLY A 6 -45.09 -23.85 -42.83
CA GLY A 6 -45.68 -23.07 -41.75
C GLY A 6 -47.18 -23.33 -41.63
N SER A 7 -47.69 -23.35 -40.41
CA SER A 7 -49.11 -23.59 -40.13
C SER A 7 -49.99 -22.53 -40.82
N PRO A 8 -51.09 -22.90 -41.52
CA PRO A 8 -52.00 -21.94 -42.16
C PRO A 8 -52.72 -20.99 -41.19
N TYR A 9 -52.57 -21.24 -39.88
CA TYR A 9 -53.24 -20.51 -38.79
C TYR A 9 -52.29 -19.55 -38.05
N ASP A 10 -51.03 -19.43 -38.47
CA ASP A 10 -50.09 -18.49 -37.85
C ASP A 10 -50.17 -17.13 -38.56
N ILE A 11 -50.64 -16.09 -37.86
CA ILE A 11 -50.76 -14.72 -38.42
C ILE A 11 -49.42 -14.22 -38.97
N ASN A 12 -48.30 -14.61 -38.36
CA ASN A 12 -46.96 -14.16 -38.75
C ASN A 12 -46.27 -15.10 -39.76
N GLY A 13 -46.95 -16.18 -40.17
CA GLY A 13 -46.40 -17.19 -41.06
C GLY A 13 -46.59 -16.84 -42.54
N ALA A 14 -45.60 -17.17 -43.37
CA ALA A 14 -45.67 -16.95 -44.83
C ALA A 14 -46.79 -17.73 -45.55
N CYS A 15 -47.40 -18.73 -44.90
CA CYS A 15 -48.51 -19.53 -45.41
C CYS A 15 -49.86 -19.20 -44.74
N PHE A 16 -49.99 -18.04 -44.09
CA PHE A 16 -51.21 -17.62 -43.40
C PHE A 16 -52.42 -17.55 -44.34
N ASN A 17 -53.54 -18.13 -43.90
CA ASN A 17 -54.81 -18.02 -44.59
C ASN A 17 -55.85 -17.35 -43.68
N ALA A 18 -56.17 -16.09 -43.99
CA ALA A 18 -57.08 -15.27 -43.19
C ALA A 18 -58.46 -15.90 -42.99
N GLU A 19 -59.04 -16.52 -44.03
CA GLU A 19 -60.35 -17.16 -43.90
C GLU A 19 -60.33 -18.38 -42.98
N MET A 20 -59.28 -19.21 -43.06
CA MET A 20 -59.16 -20.38 -42.20
C MET A 20 -58.86 -20.00 -40.75
N TYR A 21 -58.05 -18.95 -40.55
CA TYR A 21 -57.77 -18.39 -39.24
C TYR A 21 -59.02 -17.82 -38.56
N VAL A 22 -59.77 -16.96 -39.26
CA VAL A 22 -61.01 -16.37 -38.71
C VAL A 22 -62.06 -17.46 -38.43
N LYS A 23 -62.21 -18.44 -39.33
CA LYS A 23 -63.11 -19.59 -39.10
C LYS A 23 -62.70 -20.42 -37.86
N LYS A 24 -61.41 -20.53 -37.56
CA LYS A 24 -60.91 -21.19 -36.36
C LYS A 24 -61.21 -20.37 -35.10
N VAL A 25 -60.89 -19.08 -35.12
CA VAL A 25 -61.13 -18.15 -33.99
C VAL A 25 -62.62 -18.07 -33.62
N LEU A 26 -63.50 -18.02 -34.63
CA LEU A 26 -64.96 -18.02 -34.43
C LEU A 26 -65.53 -19.35 -33.89
N LYS A 27 -64.86 -20.48 -34.14
CA LYS A 27 -65.27 -21.80 -33.63
C LYS A 27 -64.76 -22.09 -32.22
N GLU A 28 -63.58 -21.61 -31.88
CA GLU A 28 -62.88 -21.95 -30.63
C GLU A 28 -63.08 -20.92 -29.51
N SER A 29 -63.60 -19.72 -29.81
CA SER A 29 -63.66 -18.59 -28.86
C SER A 29 -65.10 -18.14 -28.58
N ASN A 30 -65.37 -17.72 -27.34
CA ASN A 30 -66.64 -17.10 -26.96
C ASN A 30 -66.69 -15.62 -27.41
N LEU A 31 -67.90 -15.06 -27.61
CA LEU A 31 -68.08 -13.71 -28.18
C LEU A 31 -67.24 -12.61 -27.51
N LYS A 32 -67.07 -12.64 -26.19
CA LYS A 32 -66.21 -11.69 -25.47
C LYS A 32 -64.73 -11.82 -25.87
N GLN A 33 -64.23 -13.04 -25.98
CA GLN A 33 -62.85 -13.31 -26.40
C GLN A 33 -62.62 -12.88 -27.85
N VAL A 34 -63.62 -13.00 -28.73
CA VAL A 34 -63.51 -12.50 -30.11
C VAL A 34 -63.42 -10.97 -30.15
N ILE A 35 -64.20 -10.26 -29.34
CA ILE A 35 -64.16 -8.79 -29.25
C ILE A 35 -62.85 -8.30 -28.62
N ASP A 36 -62.34 -9.00 -27.61
CA ASP A 36 -61.06 -8.66 -26.99
C ASP A 36 -59.89 -8.89 -27.98
N HIS A 37 -59.94 -9.97 -28.76
CA HIS A 37 -58.94 -10.26 -29.79
C HIS A 37 -59.03 -9.30 -30.99
N GLU A 38 -60.23 -8.83 -31.36
CA GLU A 38 -60.39 -7.74 -32.33
C GLU A 38 -59.70 -6.46 -31.84
N ARG A 39 -59.88 -6.12 -30.55
CA ARG A 39 -59.29 -4.91 -29.95
C ARG A 39 -57.77 -5.00 -29.87
N GLU A 40 -57.24 -6.17 -29.53
CA GLU A 40 -55.80 -6.46 -29.52
C GLU A 40 -55.21 -6.29 -30.92
N ILE A 41 -55.83 -6.90 -31.95
CA ILE A 41 -55.41 -6.72 -33.35
C ILE A 41 -55.49 -5.25 -33.76
N HIS A 42 -56.50 -4.50 -33.31
CA HIS A 42 -56.61 -3.08 -33.64
C HIS A 42 -55.52 -2.23 -32.99
N GLN A 43 -55.13 -2.54 -31.75
CA GLN A 43 -53.98 -1.91 -31.09
C GLN A 43 -52.67 -2.27 -31.79
N ASP A 44 -52.49 -3.53 -32.17
CA ASP A 44 -51.32 -3.99 -32.90
C ASP A 44 -51.20 -3.28 -34.24
N ILE A 45 -52.30 -3.16 -35.01
CA ILE A 45 -52.32 -2.39 -36.28
C ILE A 45 -51.91 -0.94 -36.05
N GLN A 46 -52.40 -0.28 -34.99
CA GLN A 46 -52.04 1.11 -34.71
C GLN A 46 -50.56 1.25 -34.32
N SER A 47 -50.02 0.32 -33.52
CA SER A 47 -48.61 0.31 -33.13
C SER A 47 -47.69 0.06 -34.34
N LEU A 48 -47.98 -0.97 -35.14
CA LEU A 48 -47.25 -1.28 -36.37
C LEU A 48 -47.31 -0.13 -37.38
N HIS A 49 -48.44 0.58 -37.47
CA HIS A 49 -48.53 1.76 -38.33
C HIS A 49 -47.65 2.92 -37.83
N SER A 50 -47.60 3.14 -36.51
CA SER A 50 -46.71 4.14 -35.90
C SER A 50 -45.23 3.77 -36.09
N ASP A 51 -44.88 2.50 -35.91
CA ASP A 51 -43.53 1.98 -36.12
C ASP A 51 -43.12 2.08 -37.59
N MET A 52 -44.03 1.75 -38.52
CA MET A 52 -43.83 1.93 -39.95
C MET A 52 -43.58 3.41 -40.30
N GLN A 53 -44.38 4.34 -39.74
CA GLN A 53 -44.15 5.77 -39.96
C GLN A 53 -42.78 6.20 -39.46
N THR A 54 -42.37 5.76 -38.27
CA THR A 54 -41.05 6.04 -37.71
C THR A 54 -39.95 5.48 -38.59
N LEU A 55 -40.10 4.26 -39.10
CA LEU A 55 -39.13 3.60 -39.98
C LEU A 55 -39.00 4.31 -41.33
N VAL A 56 -40.10 4.80 -41.88
CA VAL A 56 -40.14 5.61 -43.10
C VAL A 56 -39.48 6.98 -42.87
N TYR A 57 -39.70 7.63 -41.72
CA TYR A 57 -39.06 8.90 -41.40
C TYR A 57 -37.55 8.75 -41.17
N GLU A 58 -37.12 7.79 -40.36
CA GLU A 58 -35.70 7.58 -40.04
C GLU A 58 -34.88 7.09 -41.24
N ASN A 59 -35.50 6.34 -42.16
CA ASN A 59 -34.83 5.79 -43.33
C ASN A 59 -35.28 6.43 -44.66
N TYR A 60 -35.96 7.58 -44.65
CA TYR A 60 -36.46 8.27 -45.85
C TYR A 60 -35.35 8.48 -46.90
N ASN A 61 -34.16 8.91 -46.46
CA ASN A 61 -33.01 9.08 -47.34
C ASN A 61 -32.56 7.77 -48.00
N LYS A 62 -32.64 6.63 -47.29
CA LYS A 62 -32.29 5.32 -47.84
C LYS A 62 -33.37 4.79 -48.79
N PHE A 63 -34.64 5.08 -48.54
CA PHE A 63 -35.74 4.72 -49.45
C PHE A 63 -35.71 5.55 -50.73
N ILE A 64 -35.37 6.84 -50.67
CA ILE A 64 -35.12 7.64 -51.87
C ILE A 64 -33.92 7.10 -52.64
N LEU A 65 -32.80 6.82 -51.96
CA LEU A 65 -31.64 6.22 -52.62
C LEU A 65 -31.96 4.89 -53.27
N ALA A 66 -32.72 4.02 -52.59
CA ALA A 66 -33.17 2.74 -53.13
C ALA A 66 -34.08 2.93 -54.36
N THR A 67 -35.01 3.89 -54.30
CA THR A 67 -35.92 4.22 -55.41
C THR A 67 -35.16 4.80 -56.60
N ASP A 68 -34.19 5.69 -56.37
CA ASP A 68 -33.33 6.26 -57.40
C ASP A 68 -32.41 5.19 -58.01
N THR A 69 -31.88 4.26 -57.22
CA THR A 69 -31.13 3.11 -57.75
C THR A 69 -32.02 2.16 -58.53
N ILE A 70 -33.27 1.92 -58.12
CA ILE A 70 -34.22 1.11 -58.90
C ILE A 70 -34.59 1.84 -60.21
N GLY A 71 -34.74 3.16 -60.17
CA GLY A 71 -34.95 3.99 -61.35
C GLY A 71 -33.78 3.94 -62.33
N LYS A 72 -32.55 4.06 -61.82
CA LYS A 72 -31.32 3.88 -62.63
C LYS A 72 -31.20 2.47 -63.17
N MET A 73 -31.38 1.44 -62.33
CA MET A 73 -31.37 0.05 -62.77
C MET A 73 -32.42 -0.23 -63.84
N LYS A 74 -33.61 0.37 -63.76
CA LYS A 74 -34.65 0.21 -64.78
C LYS A 74 -34.26 0.86 -66.11
N ASN A 75 -33.61 2.02 -66.07
CA ASN A 75 -33.10 2.67 -67.28
C ASN A 75 -31.92 1.90 -67.87
N ASP A 76 -31.01 1.41 -67.03
CA ASP A 76 -29.88 0.58 -67.45
C ASP A 76 -30.36 -0.75 -68.04
N PHE A 77 -31.39 -1.37 -67.47
CA PHE A 77 -31.99 -2.59 -68.03
C PHE A 77 -32.63 -2.35 -69.39
N LYS A 78 -33.22 -1.16 -69.59
CA LYS A 78 -33.79 -0.76 -70.87
C LYS A 78 -32.72 -0.54 -71.93
N SER A 79 -31.59 0.08 -71.56
CA SER A 79 -30.41 0.19 -72.43
C SER A 79 -29.81 -1.19 -72.73
N LEU A 80 -29.80 -2.10 -71.77
CA LEU A 80 -29.27 -3.45 -71.94
C LEU A 80 -30.19 -4.31 -72.84
N GLU A 81 -31.51 -4.09 -72.77
CA GLU A 81 -32.50 -4.71 -73.64
C GLU A 81 -32.37 -4.18 -75.09
N GLU A 82 -32.17 -2.87 -75.27
CA GLU A 82 -31.84 -2.26 -76.57
C GLU A 82 -30.51 -2.79 -77.13
N ASP A 83 -29.48 -2.96 -76.29
CA ASP A 83 -28.19 -3.56 -76.67
C ASP A 83 -28.34 -5.05 -77.00
N MET A 84 -29.24 -5.79 -76.34
CA MET A 84 -29.54 -7.20 -76.63
C MET A 84 -30.30 -7.36 -77.96
N GLU A 85 -31.22 -6.45 -78.28
CA GLU A 85 -31.88 -6.39 -79.59
C GLU A 85 -30.89 -6.01 -80.71
N MET A 86 -29.97 -5.08 -80.44
CA MET A 86 -28.90 -4.75 -81.38
C MET A 86 -27.94 -5.93 -81.58
N LEU A 87 -27.66 -6.70 -80.52
CA LEU A 87 -26.86 -7.91 -80.60
C LEU A 87 -27.56 -9.00 -81.39
N LEU A 88 -28.87 -9.22 -81.18
CA LEU A 88 -29.68 -10.16 -81.97
C LEU A 88 -29.66 -9.78 -83.46
N SER A 89 -29.84 -8.50 -83.79
CA SER A 89 -29.73 -8.01 -85.16
C SER A 89 -28.34 -8.23 -85.77
N LYS A 90 -27.26 -8.01 -85.00
CA LYS A 90 -25.89 -8.32 -85.45
C LYS A 90 -25.63 -9.81 -85.56
N MET A 91 -26.25 -10.63 -84.72
CA MET A 91 -26.14 -12.08 -84.78
C MET A 91 -26.87 -12.62 -86.01
N ASP A 92 -27.99 -12.02 -86.40
CA ASP A 92 -28.70 -12.31 -87.65
C ASP A 92 -27.93 -11.86 -88.90
N GLU A 93 -27.24 -10.72 -88.85
CA GLU A 93 -26.28 -10.34 -89.91
C GLU A 93 -25.09 -11.31 -89.99
N ILE A 94 -24.62 -11.80 -88.84
CA ILE A 94 -23.55 -12.81 -88.78
C ILE A 94 -24.05 -14.17 -89.28
N THR A 95 -25.28 -14.59 -88.98
CA THR A 95 -25.83 -15.84 -89.52
C THR A 95 -26.07 -15.73 -91.01
N HIS A 96 -26.55 -14.59 -91.51
CA HIS A 96 -26.70 -14.35 -92.95
C HIS A 96 -25.36 -14.33 -93.70
N THR A 97 -24.35 -13.63 -93.16
CA THR A 97 -22.98 -13.66 -93.73
C THR A 97 -22.34 -15.04 -93.60
N SER A 98 -22.63 -15.79 -92.53
CA SER A 98 -22.20 -17.17 -92.34
C SER A 98 -22.85 -18.13 -93.34
N GLU A 99 -24.13 -17.96 -93.70
CA GLU A 99 -24.81 -18.76 -94.73
C GLU A 99 -24.25 -18.50 -96.13
N ILE A 100 -23.87 -17.25 -96.44
CA ILE A 100 -23.19 -16.87 -97.68
C ILE A 100 -21.76 -17.45 -97.72
N ILE A 101 -21.07 -17.52 -96.58
CA ILE A 101 -19.74 -18.17 -96.49
C ILE A 101 -19.87 -19.70 -96.58
N THR A 102 -20.86 -20.30 -95.94
CA THR A 102 -21.10 -21.75 -95.94
C THR A 102 -21.47 -22.25 -97.34
N SER A 103 -22.27 -21.50 -98.09
CA SER A 103 -22.60 -21.80 -99.49
C SER A 103 -21.39 -21.69 -100.43
N ASN A 104 -20.46 -20.77 -100.17
CA ASN A 104 -19.19 -20.67 -100.93
C ASN A 104 -18.17 -21.77 -100.56
N LEU A 105 -18.16 -22.25 -99.30
CA LEU A 105 -17.23 -23.28 -98.83
C LEU A 105 -17.61 -24.69 -99.29
N HIS A 106 -18.90 -25.01 -99.46
CA HIS A 106 -19.35 -26.32 -99.95
C HIS A 106 -18.83 -26.69 -101.35
N ALA A 107 -18.50 -25.70 -102.20
CA ALA A 107 -17.92 -25.94 -103.52
C ALA A 107 -16.40 -26.23 -103.50
N SER A 108 -15.69 -25.84 -102.44
CA SER A 108 -14.23 -25.98 -102.32
C SER A 108 -13.77 -27.18 -101.48
N ASP A 109 -14.70 -27.90 -100.85
CA ASP A 109 -14.42 -28.82 -99.74
C ASP A 109 -13.97 -30.25 -100.16
N ASN A 110 -14.11 -30.63 -101.43
CA ASN A 110 -13.74 -31.97 -101.90
C ASN A 110 -12.25 -32.18 -102.23
N ILE A 111 -11.45 -31.12 -102.35
CA ILE A 111 -10.03 -31.22 -102.77
C ILE A 111 -9.06 -30.96 -101.60
N LEU A 112 -9.44 -30.18 -100.58
CA LEU A 112 -8.52 -29.75 -99.52
C LEU A 112 -8.39 -30.74 -98.34
N ARG A 113 -9.36 -31.64 -98.15
CA ARG A 113 -9.43 -32.54 -96.98
C ARG A 113 -8.33 -33.61 -96.94
N LYS A 114 -7.64 -33.87 -98.06
CA LYS A 114 -6.57 -34.88 -98.15
C LYS A 114 -5.16 -34.37 -97.80
N LEU A 115 -4.90 -33.07 -97.91
CA LEU A 115 -3.55 -32.50 -97.71
C LEU A 115 -3.27 -32.00 -96.28
N LEU A 116 -4.30 -31.73 -95.48
CA LEU A 116 -4.13 -31.08 -94.17
C LEU A 116 -3.86 -32.02 -92.98
N TYR A 117 -3.97 -33.33 -93.14
CA TYR A 117 -3.68 -34.28 -92.05
C TYR A 117 -2.17 -34.51 -91.81
N ALA A 118 -1.29 -34.26 -92.79
CA ALA A 118 0.15 -34.53 -92.67
C ALA A 118 0.94 -33.39 -91.99
N ASN A 119 0.55 -32.13 -92.18
CA ASN A 119 1.31 -30.98 -91.65
C ASN A 119 1.05 -30.67 -90.17
N ARG A 120 0.04 -31.28 -89.55
CA ARG A 120 -0.37 -30.95 -88.16
C ARG A 120 0.46 -31.67 -87.09
N ASP A 121 1.05 -32.82 -87.42
CA ASP A 121 1.90 -33.62 -86.52
C ASP A 121 3.35 -33.10 -86.42
N GLU A 122 3.87 -32.45 -87.47
CA GLU A 122 5.21 -31.83 -87.42
C GLU A 122 5.20 -30.48 -86.68
N ILE A 123 4.09 -29.73 -86.75
CA ILE A 123 3.93 -28.45 -86.04
C ILE A 123 3.72 -28.66 -84.53
N SER A 124 3.09 -29.76 -84.08
CA SER A 124 2.94 -30.04 -82.65
C SER A 124 4.29 -30.35 -81.99
N LYS A 125 5.14 -31.19 -82.61
CA LYS A 125 6.49 -31.54 -82.11
C LYS A 125 7.46 -30.36 -82.11
N LEU A 126 7.36 -29.47 -83.11
CA LEU A 126 8.22 -28.28 -83.17
C LEU A 126 7.79 -27.19 -82.15
N SER A 127 6.49 -27.11 -81.81
CA SER A 127 6.00 -26.19 -80.77
C SER A 127 6.30 -26.66 -79.34
N GLU A 128 6.29 -27.97 -79.07
CA GLU A 128 6.70 -28.56 -77.78
C GLU A 128 8.19 -28.35 -77.49
N THR A 129 9.05 -28.49 -78.50
CA THR A 129 10.50 -28.25 -78.34
C THR A 129 10.83 -26.76 -78.19
N HIS A 130 10.12 -25.87 -78.88
CA HIS A 130 10.27 -24.42 -78.70
C HIS A 130 9.79 -23.89 -77.34
N THR A 131 8.74 -24.49 -76.77
CA THR A 131 8.25 -24.14 -75.42
C THR A 131 9.20 -24.63 -74.32
N LEU A 132 9.80 -25.81 -74.50
CA LEU A 132 10.86 -26.34 -73.62
C LEU A 132 12.14 -25.49 -73.67
N LEU A 133 12.58 -25.08 -74.86
CA LEU A 133 13.74 -24.19 -75.04
C LEU A 133 13.54 -22.81 -74.42
N LYS A 134 12.35 -22.20 -74.56
CA LYS A 134 12.02 -20.92 -73.88
C LYS A 134 12.04 -21.05 -72.36
N ARG A 135 11.55 -22.16 -71.81
CA ARG A 135 11.57 -22.43 -70.36
C ARG A 135 12.99 -22.69 -69.84
N LEU A 136 13.84 -23.37 -70.62
CA LEU A 136 15.25 -23.59 -70.27
C LEU A 136 16.10 -22.31 -70.41
N GLN A 137 15.81 -21.45 -71.40
CA GLN A 137 16.48 -20.16 -71.56
C GLN A 137 16.25 -19.26 -70.34
N PHE A 138 15.04 -19.26 -69.77
CA PHE A 138 14.72 -18.55 -68.53
C PHE A 138 15.59 -19.03 -67.34
N VAL A 139 15.80 -20.34 -67.20
CA VAL A 139 16.64 -20.94 -66.14
C VAL A 139 18.12 -20.56 -66.29
N TYR A 140 18.65 -20.45 -67.52
CA TYR A 140 20.04 -20.03 -67.76
C TYR A 140 20.28 -18.54 -67.51
N THR A 141 19.28 -17.68 -67.71
CA THR A 141 19.38 -16.24 -67.41
C THR A 141 19.19 -15.92 -65.93
N LEU A 142 18.57 -16.82 -65.16
CA LEU A 142 18.15 -16.61 -63.79
C LEU A 142 19.28 -16.22 -62.81
N PRO A 143 20.48 -16.83 -62.80
CA PRO A 143 21.54 -16.45 -61.85
C PRO A 143 22.02 -15.01 -62.09
N THR A 144 22.03 -14.57 -63.35
CA THR A 144 22.46 -13.22 -63.72
C THR A 144 21.39 -12.16 -63.45
N THR A 145 20.10 -12.51 -63.52
CA THR A 145 19.01 -11.62 -63.11
C THR A 145 18.92 -11.53 -61.60
N LEU A 146 19.06 -12.65 -60.87
CA LEU A 146 19.12 -12.68 -59.41
C LEU A 146 20.29 -11.84 -58.87
N ASN A 147 21.50 -11.97 -59.44
CA ASN A 147 22.62 -11.11 -59.04
C ASN A 147 22.38 -9.62 -59.32
N LYS A 148 21.74 -9.27 -60.45
CA LYS A 148 21.38 -7.87 -60.74
C LYS A 148 20.30 -7.35 -59.78
N LEU A 149 19.33 -8.17 -59.42
CA LEU A 149 18.27 -7.80 -58.47
C LEU A 149 18.83 -7.70 -57.04
N LEU A 150 19.80 -8.55 -56.67
CA LEU A 150 20.54 -8.45 -55.40
C LEU A 150 21.28 -7.11 -55.28
N THR A 151 21.96 -6.68 -56.36
CA THR A 151 22.64 -5.36 -56.39
C THR A 151 21.69 -4.17 -56.34
N LYS A 152 20.42 -4.35 -56.72
CA LYS A 152 19.37 -3.32 -56.66
C LYS A 152 18.66 -3.23 -55.31
N ARG A 153 18.96 -4.13 -54.36
CA ARG A 153 18.29 -4.26 -53.04
C ARG A 153 16.79 -4.55 -53.11
N ASP A 154 16.30 -5.08 -54.22
CA ASP A 154 14.87 -5.39 -54.39
C ASP A 154 14.61 -6.86 -54.01
N TYR A 155 14.69 -7.14 -52.71
CA TYR A 155 14.74 -8.49 -52.16
C TYR A 155 13.44 -9.29 -52.38
N GLU A 156 12.29 -8.62 -52.51
CA GLU A 156 10.99 -9.27 -52.77
C GLU A 156 10.94 -9.94 -54.15
N GLN A 157 11.45 -9.25 -55.18
CA GLN A 157 11.50 -9.80 -56.53
C GLN A 157 12.52 -10.93 -56.65
N VAL A 158 13.64 -10.85 -55.92
CA VAL A 158 14.65 -11.92 -55.86
C VAL A 158 14.03 -13.21 -55.32
N VAL A 159 13.29 -13.13 -54.22
CA VAL A 159 12.65 -14.30 -53.59
C VAL A 159 11.51 -14.86 -54.46
N GLN A 160 10.71 -14.01 -55.11
CA GLN A 160 9.65 -14.46 -56.02
C GLN A 160 10.18 -15.14 -57.29
N GLU A 161 11.20 -14.56 -57.93
CA GLU A 161 11.85 -15.19 -59.09
C GLU A 161 12.53 -16.50 -58.70
N TYR A 162 13.13 -16.56 -57.50
CA TYR A 162 13.70 -17.79 -56.96
C TYR A 162 12.63 -18.86 -56.68
N LEU A 163 11.49 -18.53 -56.04
CA LEU A 163 10.39 -19.47 -55.80
C LEU A 163 9.75 -19.97 -57.10
N HIS A 164 9.56 -19.08 -58.08
CA HIS A 164 9.08 -19.46 -59.41
C HIS A 164 10.05 -20.40 -60.10
N ALA A 165 11.34 -20.13 -60.00
CA ALA A 165 12.38 -21.02 -60.49
C ALA A 165 12.44 -22.35 -59.72
N GLN A 166 12.29 -22.36 -58.40
CA GLN A 166 12.34 -23.57 -57.57
C GLN A 166 11.24 -24.58 -57.97
N ARG A 167 10.03 -24.10 -58.28
CA ARG A 167 8.94 -24.95 -58.82
C ARG A 167 9.26 -25.56 -60.18
N VAL A 168 9.99 -24.83 -61.01
CA VAL A 168 10.48 -25.34 -62.31
C VAL A 168 11.66 -26.29 -62.08
N LEU A 169 12.53 -26.00 -61.13
CA LEU A 169 13.74 -26.77 -60.83
C LEU A 169 13.43 -28.14 -60.18
N THR A 170 12.39 -28.25 -59.34
CA THR A 170 11.95 -29.54 -58.76
C THR A 170 11.38 -30.50 -59.81
N GLN A 171 10.81 -29.99 -60.90
CA GLN A 171 10.26 -30.81 -62.00
C GLN A 171 11.35 -31.35 -62.95
N TYR A 172 12.54 -30.72 -63.03
CA TYR A 172 13.60 -31.08 -63.98
C TYR A 172 14.94 -31.46 -63.30
N GLY A 173 14.94 -31.72 -61.99
CA GLY A 173 16.13 -31.91 -61.14
C GLY A 173 17.08 -33.09 -61.44
N ASN A 174 16.76 -33.94 -62.42
CA ASN A 174 17.53 -35.15 -62.74
C ASN A 174 18.57 -35.00 -63.87
N GLN A 175 18.86 -33.79 -64.35
CA GLN A 175 19.90 -33.54 -65.36
C GLN A 175 21.16 -32.92 -64.72
N GLU A 176 22.34 -33.51 -64.93
CA GLU A 176 23.63 -33.09 -64.33
C GLU A 176 24.02 -31.63 -64.63
N SER A 177 23.64 -31.09 -65.79
CA SER A 177 23.94 -29.69 -66.17
C SER A 177 23.17 -28.65 -65.34
N LEU A 178 22.02 -29.02 -64.77
CA LEU A 178 21.19 -28.12 -63.96
C LEU A 178 21.64 -28.06 -62.49
N LYS A 179 22.47 -29.02 -62.03
CA LYS A 179 23.02 -29.02 -60.65
C LYS A 179 24.02 -27.88 -60.40
N GLY A 180 24.82 -27.50 -61.40
CA GLY A 180 25.78 -26.40 -61.27
C GLY A 180 25.07 -25.05 -61.08
N ILE A 181 24.05 -24.80 -61.90
CA ILE A 181 23.19 -23.61 -61.82
C ILE A 181 22.39 -23.60 -60.51
N LEU A 182 21.95 -24.77 -60.03
CA LEU A 182 21.33 -24.94 -58.71
C LEU A 182 22.27 -24.50 -57.58
N ASN A 183 23.53 -24.90 -57.63
CA ASN A 183 24.52 -24.50 -56.63
C ASN A 183 24.79 -22.99 -56.65
N ASP A 184 24.84 -22.38 -57.83
CA ASP A 184 25.01 -20.93 -57.98
C ASP A 184 23.78 -20.15 -57.48
N CYS A 185 22.56 -20.59 -57.82
CA CYS A 185 21.33 -20.01 -57.29
C CYS A 185 21.23 -20.18 -55.77
N ASN A 186 21.59 -21.35 -55.23
CA ASN A 186 21.63 -21.59 -53.79
C ASN A 186 22.71 -20.76 -53.09
N ASN A 187 23.85 -20.52 -53.73
CA ASN A 187 24.90 -19.64 -53.20
C ASN A 187 24.43 -18.18 -53.15
N ILE A 188 23.74 -17.70 -54.18
CA ILE A 188 23.15 -16.36 -54.23
C ILE A 188 22.05 -16.21 -53.16
N VAL A 189 21.23 -17.24 -52.96
CA VAL A 189 20.23 -17.27 -51.88
C VAL A 189 20.88 -17.35 -50.50
N ASN A 190 21.97 -18.11 -50.33
CA ASN A 190 22.75 -18.11 -49.08
C ASN A 190 23.39 -16.74 -48.78
N GLU A 191 23.81 -16.02 -49.83
CA GLU A 191 24.34 -14.66 -49.70
C GLU A 191 23.22 -13.66 -49.37
N LEU A 192 22.05 -13.79 -50.00
CA LEU A 192 20.83 -13.07 -49.65
C LEU A 192 20.44 -13.33 -48.18
N MET A 193 20.42 -14.59 -47.73
CA MET A 193 20.13 -14.95 -46.34
C MET A 193 21.13 -14.30 -45.38
N LYS A 194 22.44 -14.33 -45.69
CA LYS A 194 23.44 -13.63 -44.87
C LYS A 194 23.20 -12.12 -44.81
N ILE A 195 22.79 -11.50 -45.91
CA ILE A 195 22.45 -10.07 -45.95
C ILE A 195 21.19 -9.79 -45.12
N LEU A 196 20.15 -10.62 -45.24
CA LEU A 196 18.92 -10.49 -44.46
C LEU A 196 19.16 -10.71 -42.97
N TYR A 197 20.01 -11.68 -42.58
CA TYR A 197 20.45 -11.87 -41.19
C TYR A 197 21.31 -10.72 -40.67
N SER A 198 22.15 -10.13 -41.51
CA SER A 198 22.92 -8.93 -41.13
C SER A 198 22.01 -7.73 -40.90
N HIS A 199 20.97 -7.56 -41.73
CA HIS A 199 19.93 -6.57 -41.49
C HIS A 199 19.13 -6.88 -40.22
N LEU A 200 18.80 -8.14 -39.93
CA LEU A 200 18.12 -8.51 -38.69
C LEU A 200 18.95 -8.20 -37.42
N ARG A 201 20.27 -8.08 -37.54
CA ARG A 201 21.19 -7.72 -36.44
C ARG A 201 21.52 -6.24 -36.38
N ASP A 202 21.16 -5.45 -37.40
CA ASP A 202 21.37 -4.01 -37.39
C ASP A 202 20.37 -3.32 -36.45
N LYS A 203 20.90 -2.45 -35.60
CA LYS A 203 20.15 -1.80 -34.50
C LYS A 203 19.12 -0.76 -34.96
N ASP A 204 19.26 -0.22 -36.16
CA ASP A 204 18.49 0.95 -36.64
C ASP A 204 17.33 0.61 -37.59
N ILE A 205 17.03 -0.68 -37.81
CA ILE A 205 16.00 -1.07 -38.78
C ILE A 205 14.59 -0.78 -38.26
N THR A 206 13.77 -0.14 -39.10
CA THR A 206 12.38 0.15 -38.74
C THR A 206 11.56 -1.14 -38.64
N GLY A 207 10.62 -1.20 -37.68
CA GLY A 207 9.83 -2.42 -37.42
C GLY A 207 9.14 -2.99 -38.66
N LYS A 208 8.80 -2.14 -39.65
CA LYS A 208 8.22 -2.56 -40.94
C LYS A 208 9.22 -3.24 -41.88
N GLU A 209 10.46 -2.76 -41.93
CA GLU A 209 11.54 -3.37 -42.72
C GLU A 209 11.97 -4.71 -42.11
N LEU A 210 11.90 -4.81 -40.78
CA LEU A 210 12.14 -6.05 -40.06
C LEU A 210 11.03 -7.09 -40.34
N THR A 211 9.75 -6.69 -40.31
CA THR A 211 8.62 -7.56 -40.73
C THR A 211 8.77 -8.02 -42.17
N LYS A 212 9.19 -7.12 -43.08
CA LYS A 212 9.45 -7.48 -44.49
C LYS A 212 10.60 -8.47 -44.63
N SER A 213 11.70 -8.25 -43.93
CA SER A 213 12.88 -9.13 -43.96
C SER A 213 12.56 -10.52 -43.38
N VAL A 214 11.79 -10.57 -42.29
CA VAL A 214 11.31 -11.82 -41.68
C VAL A 214 10.32 -12.54 -42.59
N ASN A 215 9.37 -11.84 -43.22
CA ASN A 215 8.47 -12.45 -44.20
C ASN A 215 9.21 -13.02 -45.41
N LEU A 216 10.27 -12.35 -45.87
CA LEU A 216 11.12 -12.85 -46.95
C LEU A 216 11.94 -14.08 -46.54
N LEU A 217 12.41 -14.13 -45.30
CA LEU A 217 13.09 -15.32 -44.75
C LEU A 217 12.13 -16.50 -44.53
N LEU A 218 10.90 -16.24 -44.10
CA LEU A 218 9.83 -17.25 -44.02
C LEU A 218 9.46 -17.82 -45.40
N GLN A 219 9.52 -17.01 -46.45
CA GLN A 219 9.31 -17.45 -47.83
C GLN A 219 10.47 -18.30 -48.38
N LEU A 220 11.64 -18.31 -47.72
CA LEU A 220 12.84 -19.04 -48.14
C LEU A 220 13.03 -20.39 -47.42
N ASP A 221 11.98 -20.92 -46.78
CA ASP A 221 11.97 -22.22 -46.07
C ASP A 221 12.96 -22.33 -44.90
N GLU A 222 13.29 -21.20 -44.25
CA GLU A 222 14.11 -21.22 -43.04
C GLU A 222 13.33 -21.69 -41.80
N PRO A 223 14.01 -22.34 -40.83
CA PRO A 223 13.36 -22.90 -39.65
C PRO A 223 12.77 -21.79 -38.78
N VAL A 224 11.45 -21.82 -38.65
CA VAL A 224 10.62 -20.81 -37.96
C VAL A 224 11.12 -20.54 -36.54
N LEU A 225 11.59 -21.57 -35.84
CA LEU A 225 12.12 -21.50 -34.47
C LEU A 225 13.45 -20.71 -34.33
N SER A 226 14.29 -20.68 -35.37
CA SER A 226 15.53 -19.87 -35.40
C SER A 226 15.18 -18.39 -35.55
N LEU A 227 14.25 -18.12 -36.45
CA LEU A 227 13.79 -16.78 -36.79
C LEU A 227 13.01 -16.13 -35.65
N CYS A 228 12.19 -16.91 -34.92
CA CYS A 228 11.53 -16.48 -33.68
C CYS A 228 12.56 -16.00 -32.65
N LYS A 229 13.64 -16.74 -32.43
CA LYS A 229 14.67 -16.39 -31.43
C LYS A 229 15.45 -15.13 -31.80
N GLU A 230 15.85 -14.98 -33.06
CA GLU A 230 16.59 -13.80 -33.53
C GLU A 230 15.69 -12.54 -33.57
N PHE A 231 14.42 -12.68 -33.97
CA PHE A 231 13.43 -11.59 -33.88
C PHE A 231 13.18 -11.15 -32.43
N LEU A 232 13.02 -12.11 -31.51
CA LEU A 232 12.86 -11.83 -30.09
C LEU A 232 14.14 -11.21 -29.49
N LEU A 233 15.33 -11.58 -29.98
CA LEU A 233 16.59 -10.98 -29.52
C LEU A 233 16.75 -9.53 -29.99
N HIS A 234 16.40 -9.22 -31.24
CA HIS A 234 16.43 -7.84 -31.76
C HIS A 234 15.43 -6.96 -31.02
N SER A 235 14.20 -7.43 -30.85
CA SER A 235 13.17 -6.71 -30.09
C SER A 235 13.54 -6.57 -28.61
N LYS A 236 14.24 -7.55 -28.02
CA LYS A 236 14.80 -7.44 -26.66
C LYS A 236 15.75 -6.26 -26.51
N ASN A 237 16.69 -6.09 -27.44
CA ASN A 237 17.67 -5.01 -27.39
C ASN A 237 17.00 -3.62 -27.46
N ARG A 238 15.98 -3.49 -28.32
CA ARG A 238 15.23 -2.24 -28.46
C ARG A 238 14.39 -1.91 -27.22
N LEU A 239 13.72 -2.92 -26.64
CA LEU A 239 13.01 -2.74 -25.37
C LEU A 239 13.99 -2.42 -24.24
N PHE A 240 15.17 -3.03 -24.25
CA PHE A 240 16.20 -2.79 -23.24
C PHE A 240 16.71 -1.34 -23.26
N GLU A 241 16.87 -0.73 -24.43
CA GLU A 241 17.20 0.70 -24.53
C GLU A 241 16.10 1.59 -23.92
N SER A 242 14.84 1.29 -24.19
CA SER A 242 13.70 2.00 -23.57
C SER A 242 13.65 1.81 -22.05
N LEU A 243 13.94 0.60 -21.55
CA LEU A 243 14.05 0.33 -20.12
C LEU A 243 15.25 1.06 -19.49
N ASN A 244 16.39 1.17 -20.18
CA ASN A 244 17.55 1.92 -19.69
C ASN A 244 17.26 3.43 -19.58
N VAL A 245 16.48 4.00 -20.50
CA VAL A 245 16.02 5.39 -20.39
C VAL A 245 15.20 5.58 -19.12
N LEU A 246 14.33 4.63 -18.77
CA LEU A 246 13.58 4.66 -17.51
C LEU A 246 14.49 4.46 -16.29
N GLU A 247 15.44 3.53 -16.33
CA GLU A 247 16.43 3.31 -15.26
C GLU A 247 17.25 4.58 -14.98
N LEU A 248 17.68 5.32 -16.00
CA LEU A 248 18.40 6.59 -15.86
C LEU A 248 17.54 7.71 -15.22
N GLN A 249 16.23 7.68 -15.44
CA GLN A 249 15.32 8.63 -14.80
C GLN A 249 15.05 8.29 -13.33
N VAL A 250 15.12 7.02 -12.96
CA VAL A 250 15.05 6.58 -11.55
C VAL A 250 16.19 7.15 -10.72
N GLU A 251 17.36 7.37 -11.31
CA GLU A 251 18.51 7.96 -10.61
C GLU A 251 18.41 9.47 -10.46
N ASN A 252 17.73 10.16 -11.39
CA ASN A 252 17.71 11.62 -11.44
C ASN A 252 16.53 12.27 -10.69
N LEU A 253 15.49 11.52 -10.28
CA LEU A 253 14.35 11.94 -9.43
C LEU A 253 13.73 13.34 -9.73
N ASN A 254 13.89 13.86 -10.95
CA ASN A 254 13.50 15.24 -11.29
C ASN A 254 12.08 15.35 -11.88
N GLN A 255 11.40 14.24 -12.15
CA GLN A 255 10.06 14.22 -12.76
C GLN A 255 8.97 13.79 -11.78
N ASP A 256 7.76 14.32 -12.02
CA ASP A 256 6.57 13.91 -11.30
C ASP A 256 6.27 12.43 -11.53
N MET A 257 5.80 11.75 -10.48
CA MET A 257 5.56 10.29 -10.55
C MET A 257 4.55 9.89 -11.62
N ILE A 258 3.58 10.75 -11.90
CA ILE A 258 2.58 10.54 -12.96
C ILE A 258 3.25 10.59 -14.34
N GLU A 259 4.14 11.55 -14.57
CA GLU A 259 4.87 11.69 -15.84
C GLU A 259 5.81 10.51 -16.07
N PHE A 260 6.48 10.03 -15.02
CA PHE A 260 7.33 8.83 -15.11
C PHE A 260 6.53 7.59 -15.51
N ILE A 261 5.37 7.35 -14.87
CA ILE A 261 4.51 6.23 -15.21
C ILE A 261 3.99 6.37 -16.64
N ASP A 262 3.61 7.58 -17.07
CA ASP A 262 3.19 7.83 -18.44
C ASP A 262 4.27 7.56 -19.46
N LEU A 263 5.48 8.06 -19.23
CA LEU A 263 6.59 7.81 -20.12
C LEU A 263 6.87 6.31 -20.23
N GLY A 264 6.90 5.60 -19.10
CA GLY A 264 7.10 4.16 -19.07
C GLY A 264 6.04 3.44 -19.90
N SER A 265 4.78 3.82 -19.76
CA SER A 265 3.71 3.17 -20.49
C SER A 265 3.62 3.55 -21.96
N ASP A 266 3.86 4.81 -22.31
CA ASP A 266 3.79 5.28 -23.70
C ASP A 266 5.01 4.83 -24.52
N THR A 267 6.16 4.60 -23.87
CA THR A 267 7.36 4.10 -24.55
C THR A 267 7.44 2.57 -24.51
N PHE A 268 7.46 1.97 -23.32
CA PHE A 268 7.67 0.53 -23.17
C PHE A 268 6.44 -0.28 -23.59
N PHE A 269 5.22 0.07 -23.12
CA PHE A 269 4.06 -0.73 -23.50
C PHE A 269 3.70 -0.60 -24.97
N SER A 270 3.82 0.60 -25.57
CA SER A 270 3.61 0.74 -27.02
C SER A 270 4.60 -0.10 -27.83
N GLN A 271 5.87 -0.14 -27.44
CA GLN A 271 6.86 -1.00 -28.11
C GLN A 271 6.56 -2.48 -27.89
N LEU A 272 6.20 -2.90 -26.68
CA LEU A 272 5.85 -4.28 -26.36
C LEU A 272 4.62 -4.74 -27.14
N CYS A 273 3.55 -3.94 -27.19
CA CYS A 273 2.35 -4.22 -27.97
C CYS A 273 2.65 -4.33 -29.46
N MET A 274 3.53 -3.48 -30.01
CA MET A 274 3.95 -3.56 -31.42
C MET A 274 4.73 -4.84 -31.72
N VAL A 275 5.64 -5.26 -30.82
CA VAL A 275 6.40 -6.51 -30.96
C VAL A 275 5.46 -7.72 -30.92
N ILE A 276 4.49 -7.72 -30.00
CA ILE A 276 3.53 -8.81 -29.87
C ILE A 276 2.59 -8.88 -31.09
N ALA A 277 2.05 -7.75 -31.54
CA ALA A 277 1.21 -7.71 -32.73
C ALA A 277 1.98 -8.20 -33.97
N SER A 278 3.20 -7.70 -34.18
CA SER A 278 4.04 -8.16 -35.30
C SER A 278 4.45 -9.63 -35.18
N PHE A 279 4.68 -10.16 -33.98
CA PHE A 279 4.95 -11.58 -33.78
C PHE A 279 3.72 -12.44 -34.11
N ASN A 280 2.53 -12.02 -33.65
CA ASN A 280 1.28 -12.72 -33.92
C ASN A 280 0.96 -12.73 -35.43
N ASP A 281 1.09 -11.59 -36.12
CA ASP A 281 0.86 -11.48 -37.56
C ASP A 281 1.86 -12.31 -38.38
N MET A 282 3.15 -12.31 -37.99
CA MET A 282 4.19 -12.99 -38.76
C MET A 282 4.28 -14.48 -38.51
N PHE A 283 4.08 -14.92 -37.27
CA PHE A 283 4.31 -16.31 -36.90
C PHE A 283 2.99 -17.02 -36.66
N ILE A 284 2.04 -16.46 -35.90
CA ILE A 284 0.80 -17.17 -35.56
C ILE A 284 -0.15 -17.28 -36.78
N GLU A 285 -0.38 -16.21 -37.54
CA GLU A 285 -1.22 -16.27 -38.75
C GLU A 285 -0.58 -17.03 -39.93
N ASN A 286 0.75 -17.12 -39.97
CA ASN A 286 1.45 -17.87 -41.01
C ASN A 286 1.59 -19.36 -40.65
N LEU A 287 1.82 -19.69 -39.38
CA LEU A 287 1.83 -21.08 -38.91
C LEU A 287 0.43 -21.68 -38.87
N SER A 288 -0.65 -20.92 -38.66
CA SER A 288 -2.02 -21.45 -38.72
C SER A 288 -2.43 -21.98 -40.11
N LYS A 289 -1.62 -21.72 -41.14
CA LYS A 289 -1.81 -22.26 -42.51
C LYS A 289 -1.08 -23.59 -42.74
N ASN A 290 -0.14 -23.95 -41.86
CA ASN A 290 0.65 -25.18 -41.92
C ASN A 290 0.29 -26.01 -40.67
N ASP A 291 -0.46 -27.11 -40.80
CA ASP A 291 -1.08 -27.92 -39.72
C ASP A 291 -0.13 -28.55 -38.64
N GLU A 292 0.90 -27.84 -38.16
CA GLU A 292 1.85 -28.31 -37.12
C GLU A 292 1.62 -27.59 -35.77
N ASN A 293 0.71 -28.15 -34.96
CA ASN A 293 0.31 -27.59 -33.66
C ASN A 293 1.47 -27.48 -32.62
N GLU A 294 2.50 -28.33 -32.71
CA GLU A 294 3.62 -28.32 -31.74
C GLU A 294 4.55 -27.10 -31.93
N GLU A 295 4.82 -26.68 -33.16
CA GLU A 295 5.69 -25.51 -33.43
C GLU A 295 5.02 -24.19 -33.03
N ILE A 296 3.69 -24.13 -33.15
CA ILE A 296 2.87 -23.01 -32.69
C ILE A 296 2.96 -22.89 -31.16
N GLU A 297 2.84 -23.99 -30.44
CA GLU A 297 2.89 -23.99 -28.97
C GLU A 297 4.28 -23.60 -28.44
N ILE A 298 5.36 -24.07 -29.07
CA ILE A 298 6.73 -23.69 -28.72
C ILE A 298 6.98 -22.20 -29.00
N SER A 299 6.48 -21.67 -30.11
CA SER A 299 6.63 -20.25 -30.48
C SER A 299 5.85 -19.33 -29.55
N ILE A 300 4.63 -19.73 -29.14
CA ILE A 300 3.83 -19.02 -28.13
C ILE A 300 4.53 -19.05 -26.76
N ASN A 301 5.12 -20.18 -26.36
CA ASN A 301 5.87 -20.26 -25.11
C ASN A 301 7.13 -19.38 -25.11
N GLN A 302 7.84 -19.27 -26.24
CA GLN A 302 8.97 -18.34 -26.36
C GLN A 302 8.53 -16.88 -26.24
N LEU A 303 7.39 -16.52 -26.83
CA LEU A 303 6.80 -15.19 -26.67
C LEU A 303 6.40 -14.92 -25.22
N ASN A 304 5.74 -15.88 -24.54
CA ASN A 304 5.33 -15.74 -23.15
C ASN A 304 6.52 -15.52 -22.21
N MET A 305 7.59 -16.29 -22.37
CA MET A 305 8.82 -16.12 -21.59
C MET A 305 9.45 -14.75 -21.83
N PHE A 306 9.46 -14.28 -23.08
CA PHE A 306 9.97 -12.95 -23.43
C PHE A 306 9.14 -11.83 -22.82
N VAL A 307 7.81 -11.91 -22.91
CA VAL A 307 6.91 -10.90 -22.32
C VAL A 307 7.05 -10.90 -20.79
N GLU A 308 7.10 -12.08 -20.17
CA GLU A 308 7.27 -12.21 -18.72
C GLU A 308 8.59 -11.58 -18.23
N GLU A 309 9.72 -11.90 -18.87
CA GLU A 309 11.04 -11.35 -18.47
C GLU A 309 11.06 -9.81 -18.55
N ASN A 310 10.54 -9.24 -19.65
CA ASN A 310 10.51 -7.80 -19.85
C ASN A 310 9.50 -7.09 -18.93
N MET A 311 8.32 -7.70 -18.69
CA MET A 311 7.32 -7.16 -17.77
C MET A 311 7.82 -7.17 -16.33
N ILE A 312 8.46 -8.25 -15.86
CA ILE A 312 9.04 -8.30 -14.52
C ILE A 312 10.07 -7.19 -14.35
N ARG A 313 10.97 -7.01 -15.32
CA ARG A 313 11.98 -5.95 -15.27
C ARG A 313 11.37 -4.54 -15.22
N TYR A 314 10.32 -4.29 -16.01
CA TYR A 314 9.58 -3.02 -15.93
C TYR A 314 8.94 -2.81 -14.55
N LEU A 315 8.31 -3.84 -13.98
CA LEU A 315 7.71 -3.78 -12.64
C LEU A 315 8.76 -3.50 -11.56
N GLU A 316 9.95 -4.09 -11.65
CA GLU A 316 11.09 -3.82 -10.75
C GLU A 316 11.57 -2.36 -10.84
N ILE A 317 11.66 -1.80 -12.05
CA ILE A 317 12.04 -0.39 -12.27
C ILE A 317 11.00 0.55 -11.65
N VAL A 318 9.70 0.26 -11.86
CA VAL A 318 8.61 1.05 -11.27
C VAL A 318 8.63 0.96 -9.74
N GLN A 319 8.84 -0.23 -9.19
CA GLN A 319 8.97 -0.42 -7.75
C GLN A 319 10.17 0.35 -7.18
N CYS A 320 11.33 0.29 -7.84
CA CYS A 320 12.53 1.04 -7.45
C CYS A 320 12.30 2.56 -7.48
N TYR A 321 11.55 3.06 -8.47
CA TYR A 321 11.17 4.47 -8.54
C TYR A 321 10.30 4.89 -7.35
N ILE A 322 9.26 4.11 -7.06
CA ILE A 322 8.34 4.36 -5.93
C ILE A 322 9.08 4.29 -4.59
N ASP A 323 10.05 3.38 -4.46
CA ASP A 323 10.86 3.22 -3.24
C ASP A 323 11.88 4.34 -3.02
N LYS A 324 12.31 5.04 -4.08
CA LYS A 324 13.22 6.18 -3.97
C LYS A 324 12.48 7.50 -3.80
N ASN A 325 11.31 7.65 -4.41
CA ASN A 325 10.54 8.89 -4.30
C ASN A 325 9.80 9.00 -2.96
N THR A 326 9.82 10.21 -2.40
CA THR A 326 9.00 10.63 -1.26
C THR A 326 8.06 11.73 -1.75
N SER A 327 7.02 11.34 -2.47
CA SER A 327 6.00 12.25 -2.98
C SER A 327 4.79 12.29 -2.06
N ASP A 328 3.97 13.33 -2.19
CA ASP A 328 2.70 13.43 -1.46
C ASP A 328 1.81 12.22 -1.69
N THR A 329 1.10 11.79 -0.63
CA THR A 329 0.24 10.60 -0.66
C THR A 329 -0.78 10.64 -1.81
N ALA A 330 -1.37 11.82 -2.08
CA ALA A 330 -2.34 12.00 -3.16
C ALA A 330 -1.72 11.81 -4.56
N ILE A 331 -0.48 12.27 -4.77
CA ILE A 331 0.22 12.11 -6.05
C ILE A 331 0.59 10.65 -6.25
N LEU A 332 1.08 9.98 -5.19
CA LEU A 332 1.38 8.56 -5.19
C LEU A 332 0.14 7.71 -5.52
N VAL A 333 -1.00 7.97 -4.90
CA VAL A 333 -2.24 7.22 -5.15
C VAL A 333 -2.70 7.39 -6.60
N ARG A 334 -2.70 8.62 -7.14
CA ARG A 334 -3.08 8.88 -8.53
C ARG A 334 -2.15 8.21 -9.54
N ALA A 335 -0.85 8.25 -9.26
CA ALA A 335 0.17 7.57 -10.03
C ALA A 335 -0.05 6.04 -10.04
N LEU A 336 -0.25 5.44 -8.86
CA LEU A 336 -0.54 4.00 -8.72
C LEU A 336 -1.85 3.59 -9.41
N ASP A 337 -2.90 4.42 -9.33
CA ASP A 337 -4.17 4.15 -10.00
C ASP A 337 -3.99 4.13 -11.53
N ARG A 338 -3.26 5.11 -12.07
CA ARG A 338 -2.96 5.18 -13.50
C ARG A 338 -2.12 3.98 -13.96
N PHE A 339 -1.11 3.60 -13.18
CA PHE A 339 -0.31 2.40 -13.42
C PHE A 339 -1.16 1.13 -13.43
N TYR A 340 -2.03 0.95 -12.44
CA TYR A 340 -2.92 -0.22 -12.35
C TYR A 340 -3.89 -0.30 -13.53
N ARG A 341 -4.52 0.81 -13.92
CA ARG A 341 -5.42 0.85 -15.10
C ARG A 341 -4.69 0.48 -16.38
N LYS A 342 -3.45 0.95 -16.56
CA LYS A 342 -2.64 0.63 -17.75
C LYS A 342 -2.25 -0.86 -17.77
N ILE A 343 -1.85 -1.44 -16.63
CA ILE A 343 -1.59 -2.89 -16.53
C ILE A 343 -2.85 -3.70 -16.78
N GLN A 344 -4.00 -3.30 -16.24
CA GLN A 344 -5.26 -3.99 -16.46
C GLN A 344 -5.70 -3.95 -17.93
N ALA A 345 -5.52 -2.82 -18.62
CA ALA A 345 -5.80 -2.68 -20.04
C ALA A 345 -4.93 -3.64 -20.87
N ILE A 346 -3.66 -3.76 -20.51
CA ILE A 346 -2.69 -4.65 -21.16
C ILE A 346 -2.94 -6.12 -20.82
N GLY A 347 -3.35 -6.43 -19.59
CA GLY A 347 -3.79 -7.76 -19.20
C GLY A 347 -5.00 -8.24 -20.01
N LYS A 348 -5.87 -7.34 -20.51
CA LYS A 348 -6.95 -7.71 -21.44
C LYS A 348 -6.46 -8.01 -22.86
N LEU A 349 -5.34 -7.43 -23.28
CA LEU A 349 -4.69 -7.71 -24.57
C LEU A 349 -3.94 -9.05 -24.55
N PHE A 350 -3.50 -9.51 -23.38
CA PHE A 350 -2.73 -10.75 -23.23
C PHE A 350 -3.59 -11.88 -22.66
N SER A 351 -3.83 -12.93 -23.45
CA SER A 351 -4.68 -14.06 -23.04
C SER A 351 -4.00 -15.06 -22.09
N TYR A 352 -2.70 -14.90 -21.78
CA TYR A 352 -1.87 -16.00 -21.26
C TYR A 352 -1.42 -15.83 -19.80
N LYS A 353 -1.23 -14.59 -19.30
CA LYS A 353 -0.81 -14.34 -17.90
C LYS A 353 -1.30 -12.97 -17.41
N ASP A 354 -1.93 -12.96 -16.24
CA ASP A 354 -2.47 -11.74 -15.64
C ASP A 354 -1.44 -11.10 -14.69
N PHE A 355 -0.85 -9.97 -15.10
CA PHE A 355 0.12 -9.21 -14.30
C PHE A 355 -0.55 -8.28 -13.27
N THR A 356 -1.89 -8.28 -13.17
CA THR A 356 -2.60 -7.45 -12.19
C THR A 356 -2.25 -7.82 -10.75
N LEU A 357 -1.95 -9.09 -10.45
CA LEU A 357 -1.54 -9.52 -9.10
C LEU A 357 -0.20 -8.89 -8.68
N ASN A 358 0.78 -8.86 -9.57
CA ASN A 358 2.07 -8.21 -9.30
C ASN A 358 1.90 -6.69 -9.11
N ALA A 359 1.02 -6.06 -9.89
CA ALA A 359 0.69 -4.65 -9.71
C ALA A 359 0.04 -4.38 -8.34
N LEU A 360 -0.86 -5.26 -7.87
CA LEU A 360 -1.47 -5.17 -6.54
C LEU A 360 -0.45 -5.36 -5.42
N GLU A 361 0.56 -6.23 -5.62
CA GLU A 361 1.65 -6.41 -4.66
C GLU A 361 2.51 -5.14 -4.55
N ILE A 362 2.85 -4.51 -5.67
CA ILE A 362 3.57 -3.22 -5.68
C ILE A 362 2.75 -2.15 -4.97
N ILE A 363 1.43 -2.05 -5.25
CA ILE A 363 0.55 -1.10 -4.57
C ILE A 363 0.49 -1.38 -3.06
N SER A 364 0.39 -2.65 -2.64
CA SER A 364 0.41 -3.03 -1.23
C SER A 364 1.74 -2.66 -0.56
N SER A 365 2.87 -2.86 -1.24
CA SER A 365 4.19 -2.47 -0.75
C SER A 365 4.35 -0.95 -0.63
N ALA A 366 3.84 -0.19 -1.61
CA ALA A 366 3.85 1.26 -1.63
C ALA A 366 2.97 1.84 -0.51
N ALA A 367 1.77 1.29 -0.32
CA ALA A 367 0.88 1.66 0.79
C ALA A 367 1.56 1.38 2.13
N ARG A 368 2.15 0.20 2.33
CA ARG A 368 2.89 -0.16 3.55
C ARG A 368 4.06 0.79 3.82
N ARG A 369 4.82 1.15 2.78
CA ARG A 369 5.91 2.14 2.87
C ARG A 369 5.39 3.50 3.28
N GLN A 370 4.33 3.99 2.63
CA GLN A 370 3.73 5.29 2.94
C GLN A 370 3.21 5.33 4.38
N THR A 371 2.59 4.25 4.85
CA THR A 371 2.17 4.14 6.25
C THR A 371 3.34 4.16 7.22
N LYS A 372 4.47 3.53 6.88
CA LYS A 372 5.70 3.61 7.70
C LYS A 372 6.30 5.02 7.73
N LEU A 373 6.29 5.74 6.61
CA LEU A 373 6.74 7.14 6.54
C LEU A 373 5.83 8.03 7.41
N HIS A 374 4.52 7.86 7.32
CA HIS A 374 3.54 8.52 8.17
C HIS A 374 3.74 8.22 9.66
N LEU A 375 4.02 6.95 10.01
CA LEU A 375 4.38 6.59 11.38
C LEU A 375 5.64 7.31 11.85
N ALA A 376 6.68 7.39 11.01
CA ALA A 376 7.91 8.13 11.35
C ALA A 376 7.62 9.63 11.55
N MET A 377 6.76 10.23 10.74
CA MET A 377 6.32 11.62 10.90
C MET A 377 5.54 11.84 12.21
N LEU A 378 4.67 10.92 12.61
CA LEU A 378 4.00 10.96 13.92
C LEU A 378 5.00 10.90 15.08
N LYS A 379 5.97 9.99 14.97
CA LYS A 379 7.04 9.83 15.98
C LYS A 379 7.86 11.10 16.14
N ALA A 380 8.25 11.72 15.03
CA ALA A 380 9.00 12.98 15.00
C ALA A 380 8.15 14.14 15.57
N HIS A 381 6.89 14.28 15.14
CA HIS A 381 5.99 15.31 15.65
C HIS A 381 5.80 15.21 17.17
N PHE A 382 5.58 14.01 17.69
CA PHE A 382 5.48 13.79 19.14
C PHE A 382 6.78 14.16 19.87
N HIS A 383 7.93 13.80 19.31
CA HIS A 383 9.23 14.13 19.88
C HIS A 383 9.46 15.65 19.92
N ASP A 384 9.15 16.36 18.85
CA ASP A 384 9.28 17.82 18.76
C ASP A 384 8.37 18.52 19.77
N LYS A 385 7.12 18.07 19.90
CA LYS A 385 6.17 18.62 20.89
C LYS A 385 6.61 18.36 22.34
N LEU A 386 7.16 17.18 22.62
CA LEU A 386 7.77 16.92 23.94
C LEU A 386 9.00 17.80 24.17
N ALA A 387 9.81 18.04 23.14
CA ALA A 387 10.97 18.94 23.23
C ALA A 387 10.55 20.39 23.49
N THR A 388 9.46 20.87 22.87
CA THR A 388 8.92 22.20 23.17
C THR A 388 8.39 22.29 24.60
N VAL A 389 7.66 21.29 25.10
CA VAL A 389 7.22 21.25 26.50
C VAL A 389 8.42 21.26 27.45
N ARG A 390 9.46 20.47 27.15
CA ARG A 390 10.71 20.46 27.92
C ARG A 390 11.38 21.83 27.96
N GLN A 391 11.47 22.53 26.84
CA GLN A 391 12.07 23.88 26.78
C GLN A 391 11.25 24.90 27.58
N SER A 392 9.92 24.86 27.45
CA SER A 392 9.02 25.71 28.22
C SER A 392 9.17 25.47 29.73
N LEU A 393 9.27 24.21 30.17
CA LEU A 393 9.51 23.87 31.58
C LEU A 393 10.82 24.41 32.13
N VAL A 394 11.90 24.37 31.34
CA VAL A 394 13.20 24.94 31.75
C VAL A 394 13.10 26.46 31.88
N SER A 395 12.32 27.12 31.03
CA SER A 395 12.10 28.57 31.12
C SER A 395 11.20 28.98 32.29
N LEU A 396 10.19 28.18 32.60
CA LEU A 396 9.16 28.43 33.62
C LEU A 396 9.58 28.09 35.05
N GLN A 397 10.70 27.39 35.26
CA GLN A 397 11.32 27.30 36.59
C GLN A 397 11.59 28.67 37.26
N LYS A 398 11.39 29.79 36.55
CA LYS A 398 11.53 31.17 37.05
C LYS A 398 10.20 31.88 37.36
N LEU A 399 9.04 31.31 37.00
CA LEU A 399 7.72 31.94 37.16
C LEU A 399 6.72 30.88 37.66
N ASN A 400 6.22 31.03 38.91
CA ASN A 400 5.19 30.16 39.48
C ASN A 400 3.83 30.44 38.82
N ASP A 401 3.62 29.98 37.59
CA ASP A 401 2.32 30.04 36.92
C ASP A 401 1.52 28.75 37.21
N ASN A 402 0.41 28.91 37.93
CA ASN A 402 -0.50 27.81 38.22
C ASN A 402 -1.35 27.52 36.97
N GLY A 403 -1.29 26.30 36.42
CA GLY A 403 -2.13 25.85 35.29
C GLY A 403 -1.37 25.52 34.01
N PHE A 404 -0.09 25.86 33.93
CA PHE A 404 0.76 25.57 32.76
C PHE A 404 0.83 24.08 32.44
N ALA A 405 0.87 23.21 33.44
CA ALA A 405 1.02 21.77 33.24
C ALA A 405 -0.25 21.16 32.64
N THR A 406 -1.42 21.58 33.12
CA THR A 406 -2.71 21.14 32.57
C THR A 406 -2.94 21.64 31.15
N GLU A 407 -2.56 22.88 30.85
CA GLU A 407 -2.68 23.46 29.50
C GLU A 407 -1.70 22.80 28.52
N SER A 408 -0.43 22.62 28.93
CA SER A 408 0.58 21.95 28.12
C SER A 408 0.21 20.50 27.82
N LEU A 409 -0.40 19.83 28.80
CA LEU A 409 -0.86 18.46 28.64
C LEU A 409 -2.05 18.38 27.67
N ALA A 410 -3.06 19.25 27.83
CA ALA A 410 -4.20 19.31 26.92
C ALA A 410 -3.78 19.68 25.49
N SER A 411 -2.84 20.62 25.32
CA SER A 411 -2.26 20.97 24.03
C SER A 411 -1.50 19.80 23.41
N LEU A 412 -0.66 19.09 24.20
CA LEU A 412 0.08 17.93 23.72
C LEU A 412 -0.86 16.80 23.25
N THR A 413 -1.90 16.48 24.02
CA THR A 413 -2.84 15.42 23.66
C THR A 413 -3.69 15.80 22.46
N SER A 414 -4.20 17.03 22.41
CA SER A 414 -4.99 17.52 21.28
C SER A 414 -4.19 17.56 19.98
N ASP A 415 -2.98 18.14 20.00
CA ASP A 415 -2.11 18.25 18.82
C ASP A 415 -1.74 16.88 18.24
N VAL A 416 -1.47 15.90 19.10
CA VAL A 416 -1.15 14.53 18.67
C VAL A 416 -2.37 13.88 18.02
N ILE A 417 -3.55 14.01 18.63
CA ILE A 417 -4.79 13.44 18.07
C ILE A 417 -5.14 14.10 16.73
N GLU A 418 -5.01 15.42 16.61
CA GLU A 418 -5.23 16.14 15.35
C GLU A 418 -4.25 15.70 14.26
N LYS A 419 -2.97 15.51 14.59
CA LYS A 419 -1.99 15.02 13.63
C LYS A 419 -2.29 13.59 13.18
N VAL A 420 -2.74 12.71 14.08
CA VAL A 420 -3.20 11.36 13.73
C VAL A 420 -4.41 11.43 12.80
N LYS A 421 -5.40 12.28 13.08
CA LYS A 421 -6.57 12.50 12.21
C LYS A 421 -6.16 12.93 10.80
N GLY A 422 -5.26 13.91 10.67
CA GLY A 422 -4.77 14.36 9.37
C GLY A 422 -4.09 13.24 8.56
N ILE A 423 -3.26 12.43 9.21
CA ILE A 423 -2.59 11.30 8.55
C ILE A 423 -3.57 10.18 8.17
N LEU A 424 -4.56 9.90 9.02
CA LEU A 424 -5.62 8.96 8.68
C LEU A 424 -6.42 9.44 7.46
N GLN A 425 -6.66 10.75 7.33
CA GLN A 425 -7.28 11.34 6.15
C GLN A 425 -6.37 11.22 4.91
N ASP A 426 -5.07 11.48 5.04
CA ASP A 426 -4.12 11.35 3.92
C ASP A 426 -4.06 9.91 3.37
N ILE A 427 -4.07 8.91 4.26
CA ILE A 427 -4.04 7.49 3.87
C ILE A 427 -5.39 7.04 3.32
N SER A 428 -6.50 7.70 3.70
CA SER A 428 -7.82 7.38 3.16
C SER A 428 -7.91 7.53 1.64
N ALA A 429 -7.01 8.35 1.04
CA ALA A 429 -6.85 8.47 -0.41
C ALA A 429 -6.65 7.11 -1.11
N PHE A 430 -5.95 6.14 -0.49
CA PHE A 430 -5.76 4.80 -1.07
C PHE A 430 -7.07 3.99 -1.17
N LEU A 431 -8.11 4.40 -0.46
CA LEU A 431 -9.39 3.69 -0.35
C LEU A 431 -10.55 4.49 -0.93
N GLU A 432 -10.28 5.63 -1.57
CA GLU A 432 -11.29 6.41 -2.25
C GLU A 432 -11.96 5.55 -3.35
N PRO A 433 -13.29 5.65 -3.51
CA PRO A 433 -14.04 4.84 -4.48
C PRO A 433 -13.67 5.15 -5.94
N GLU A 434 -13.02 6.28 -6.20
CA GLU A 434 -12.55 6.69 -7.52
C GLU A 434 -11.33 5.88 -8.00
N VAL A 435 -10.65 5.21 -7.07
CA VAL A 435 -9.43 4.44 -7.33
C VAL A 435 -9.79 3.03 -7.80
N SER A 436 -9.32 2.64 -8.98
CA SER A 436 -9.69 1.39 -9.64
C SER A 436 -9.21 0.13 -8.91
N PHE A 437 -8.07 0.19 -8.21
CA PHE A 437 -7.57 -0.93 -7.40
C PHE A 437 -8.33 -1.11 -6.06
N SER A 438 -9.11 -0.12 -5.61
CA SER A 438 -9.91 -0.20 -4.37
C SER A 438 -11.02 -1.27 -4.43
N THR A 439 -11.39 -1.70 -5.65
CA THR A 439 -12.36 -2.76 -5.91
C THR A 439 -11.91 -4.13 -5.36
N ASN A 440 -10.61 -4.33 -5.16
CA ASN A 440 -10.09 -5.58 -4.61
C ASN A 440 -10.21 -5.63 -3.08
N HIS A 441 -11.14 -6.45 -2.59
CA HIS A 441 -11.42 -6.64 -1.18
C HIS A 441 -10.20 -7.12 -0.36
N ALA A 442 -9.29 -7.91 -0.95
CA ALA A 442 -8.10 -8.40 -0.24
C ALA A 442 -7.07 -7.29 0.01
N LEU A 443 -6.85 -6.43 -1.00
CA LEU A 443 -5.96 -5.27 -0.88
C LEU A 443 -6.54 -4.24 0.10
N ARG A 444 -7.85 -3.98 0.02
CA ARG A 444 -8.54 -3.10 0.96
C ARG A 444 -8.41 -3.58 2.41
N LYS A 445 -8.60 -4.88 2.66
CA LYS A 445 -8.40 -5.47 3.98
C LYS A 445 -6.96 -5.30 4.48
N SER A 446 -5.96 -5.60 3.63
CA SER A 446 -4.55 -5.52 4.06
C SER A 446 -4.11 -4.07 4.37
N ILE A 447 -4.56 -3.09 3.58
CA ILE A 447 -4.27 -1.68 3.85
C ILE A 447 -4.96 -1.22 5.15
N SER A 448 -6.26 -1.47 5.30
CA SER A 448 -7.02 -1.01 6.47
C SER A 448 -6.58 -1.68 7.77
N VAL A 449 -6.39 -3.00 7.77
CA VAL A 449 -6.10 -3.77 8.98
C VAL A 449 -4.60 -3.81 9.28
N ASP A 450 -3.80 -4.36 8.37
CA ASP A 450 -2.39 -4.65 8.66
C ASP A 450 -1.56 -3.36 8.67
N ASN A 451 -1.77 -2.48 7.69
CA ASN A 451 -0.98 -1.26 7.57
C ASN A 451 -1.51 -0.15 8.49
N VAL A 452 -2.79 0.21 8.42
CA VAL A 452 -3.34 1.37 9.14
C VAL A 452 -3.64 1.05 10.60
N ARG A 453 -4.51 0.07 10.89
CA ARG A 453 -4.90 -0.22 12.28
C ARG A 453 -3.71 -0.72 13.11
N GLU A 454 -3.09 -1.81 12.69
CA GLU A 454 -1.98 -2.44 13.43
C GLU A 454 -0.64 -1.70 13.20
N GLY A 455 -0.29 -1.42 11.94
CA GLY A 455 0.99 -0.82 11.60
C GLY A 455 1.14 0.65 12.01
N LEU A 456 0.11 1.48 11.85
CA LEU A 456 0.18 2.91 12.14
C LEU A 456 -0.31 3.23 13.55
N VAL A 457 -1.58 2.95 13.86
CA VAL A 457 -2.19 3.45 15.10
C VAL A 457 -1.72 2.65 16.31
N VAL A 458 -1.81 1.32 16.27
CA VAL A 458 -1.27 0.46 17.33
C VAL A 458 0.25 0.60 17.42
N GLY A 459 0.94 0.62 16.28
CA GLY A 459 2.39 0.90 16.22
C GLY A 459 2.79 2.24 16.83
N PHE A 460 1.95 3.28 16.71
CA PHE A 460 2.16 4.58 17.34
C PHE A 460 1.85 4.57 18.84
N LEU A 461 0.79 3.89 19.28
CA LEU A 461 0.45 3.74 20.69
C LEU A 461 1.56 3.01 21.48
N HIS A 462 2.10 1.93 20.93
CA HIS A 462 3.28 1.27 21.51
C HIS A 462 4.50 2.18 21.53
N TYR A 463 4.67 3.01 20.49
CA TYR A 463 5.74 4.01 20.49
C TYR A 463 5.53 5.06 21.59
N LEU A 464 4.31 5.53 21.87
CA LEU A 464 4.05 6.45 22.98
C LEU A 464 4.48 5.84 24.32
N SER A 465 4.08 4.59 24.59
CA SER A 465 4.50 3.86 25.80
C SER A 465 6.03 3.66 25.87
N SER A 466 6.65 3.27 24.76
CA SER A 466 8.11 3.05 24.69
C SER A 466 8.89 4.36 24.80
N ALA A 467 8.43 5.43 24.15
CA ALA A 467 9.02 6.76 24.22
C ALA A 467 8.93 7.28 25.66
N ALA A 468 7.76 7.14 26.30
CA ALA A 468 7.57 7.44 27.72
C ALA A 468 8.63 6.76 28.60
N ARG A 469 8.80 5.45 28.47
CA ARG A 469 9.81 4.70 29.23
C ARG A 469 11.25 5.12 28.90
N SER A 470 11.56 5.43 27.64
CA SER A 470 12.92 5.79 27.22
C SER A 470 13.47 7.04 27.93
N TYR A 471 12.59 7.98 28.31
CA TYR A 471 12.99 9.18 29.04
C TYR A 471 13.48 8.89 30.47
N THR A 472 13.10 7.75 31.07
CA THR A 472 13.61 7.33 32.39
C THR A 472 15.10 6.96 32.36
N ILE A 473 15.65 6.66 31.18
CA ILE A 473 17.05 6.23 30.98
C ILE A 473 17.87 7.37 30.33
N CYS A 474 17.24 8.50 29.99
CA CYS A 474 17.84 9.56 29.19
C CYS A 474 18.88 10.39 29.98
N VAL A 475 20.02 10.67 29.33
CA VAL A 475 21.10 11.53 29.84
C VAL A 475 21.36 12.64 28.81
N PRO A 476 21.30 13.94 29.18
CA PRO A 476 21.07 14.51 30.51
C PRO A 476 19.61 14.35 30.97
N CYS A 477 19.43 14.04 32.26
CA CYS A 477 18.13 13.82 32.87
C CYS A 477 17.22 15.03 32.61
N PRO A 478 16.01 14.83 32.03
CA PRO A 478 15.07 15.93 31.84
C PRO A 478 14.56 16.48 33.19
N PRO A 479 13.93 17.67 33.18
CA PRO A 479 13.31 18.24 34.38
C PRO A 479 12.31 17.25 34.99
N ALA A 480 12.34 17.05 36.30
CA ALA A 480 11.54 16.02 36.96
C ALA A 480 10.04 16.18 36.71
N PHE A 481 9.57 17.42 36.62
CA PHE A 481 8.16 17.74 36.34
C PHE A 481 7.66 17.20 34.99
N LEU A 482 8.54 17.03 33.99
CA LEU A 482 8.18 16.42 32.71
C LEU A 482 7.69 14.97 32.90
N PHE A 483 8.25 14.21 33.84
CA PHE A 483 7.82 12.84 34.12
C PHE A 483 6.37 12.79 34.64
N LEU A 484 5.94 13.79 35.41
CA LEU A 484 4.55 13.88 35.89
C LEU A 484 3.57 14.18 34.75
N ILE A 485 3.92 15.12 33.86
CA ILE A 485 3.13 15.44 32.66
C ILE A 485 3.00 14.19 31.78
N MET A 486 4.09 13.49 31.52
CA MET A 486 4.07 12.26 30.72
C MET A 486 3.29 11.13 31.39
N THR A 487 3.36 11.01 32.72
CA THR A 487 2.52 10.06 33.47
C THR A 487 1.05 10.36 33.23
N LYS A 488 0.65 11.62 33.43
CA LYS A 488 -0.74 12.02 33.30
C LYS A 488 -1.24 11.84 31.86
N MET A 489 -0.40 12.11 30.87
CA MET A 489 -0.67 11.81 29.46
C MET A 489 -0.93 10.32 29.27
N CYS A 490 -0.06 9.43 29.76
CA CYS A 490 -0.28 7.98 29.68
C CYS A 490 -1.60 7.55 30.33
N LEU A 491 -1.97 8.13 31.48
CA LEU A 491 -3.26 7.85 32.13
C LEU A 491 -4.46 8.33 31.32
N GLU A 492 -4.39 9.51 30.67
CA GLU A 492 -5.47 9.99 29.80
C GLU A 492 -5.64 9.12 28.55
N TYR A 493 -4.53 8.68 27.96
CA TYR A 493 -4.56 7.72 26.86
C TYR A 493 -5.14 6.37 27.29
N GLN A 494 -4.80 5.89 28.49
CA GLN A 494 -5.38 4.67 29.06
C GLN A 494 -6.91 4.79 29.25
N MET A 495 -7.38 5.93 29.75
CA MET A 495 -8.79 6.10 30.14
C MET A 495 -9.73 6.37 28.96
N SER A 496 -9.28 7.12 27.94
CA SER A 496 -10.14 7.49 26.81
C SER A 496 -9.41 7.61 25.47
N GLY A 497 -8.11 7.95 25.46
CA GLY A 497 -7.39 8.19 24.21
C GLY A 497 -7.24 6.97 23.31
N ILE A 498 -6.93 5.78 23.87
CA ILE A 498 -6.79 4.54 23.09
C ILE A 498 -8.13 4.14 22.46
N GLY A 499 -9.20 4.10 23.26
CA GLY A 499 -10.54 3.79 22.77
C GLY A 499 -11.00 4.75 21.68
N HIS A 500 -10.79 6.06 21.87
CA HIS A 500 -11.12 7.07 20.85
C HIS A 500 -10.37 6.86 19.54
N LEU A 501 -9.06 6.63 19.58
CA LEU A 501 -8.24 6.44 18.39
C LEU A 501 -8.58 5.14 17.65
N LEU A 502 -8.81 4.05 18.37
CA LEU A 502 -9.23 2.78 17.76
C LEU A 502 -10.61 2.91 17.11
N GLN A 503 -11.58 3.52 17.81
CA GLN A 503 -12.91 3.77 17.26
C GLN A 503 -12.85 4.65 16.00
N LEU A 504 -12.05 5.72 16.03
CA LEU A 504 -11.87 6.61 14.88
C LEU A 504 -11.35 5.86 13.65
N VAL A 505 -10.36 4.97 13.82
CA VAL A 505 -9.82 4.16 12.73
C VAL A 505 -10.84 3.14 12.24
N ASP A 506 -11.49 2.44 13.17
CA ASP A 506 -12.48 1.40 12.85
C ASP A 506 -13.67 1.99 12.08
N GLU A 507 -14.11 3.21 12.42
CA GLU A 507 -15.15 3.97 11.70
C GLU A 507 -14.68 4.46 10.33
N THR A 508 -13.51 5.11 10.26
CA THR A 508 -13.00 5.71 9.02
C THR A 508 -12.72 4.66 7.94
N TYR A 509 -12.30 3.45 8.35
CA TYR A 509 -11.88 2.38 7.45
C TYR A 509 -12.88 1.22 7.38
N GLU A 510 -14.03 1.34 8.05
CA GLU A 510 -15.11 0.35 8.14
C GLU A 510 -14.62 -1.06 8.51
N ILE A 511 -13.70 -1.14 9.47
CA ILE A 511 -12.90 -2.35 9.72
C ILE A 511 -13.77 -3.54 10.16
N ASN A 512 -14.85 -3.26 10.87
CA ASN A 512 -15.81 -4.27 11.36
C ASN A 512 -16.39 -5.14 10.23
N LYS A 513 -16.58 -4.58 9.02
CA LYS A 513 -17.10 -5.32 7.86
C LYS A 513 -16.20 -6.50 7.45
N TYR A 514 -14.90 -6.45 7.71
CA TYR A 514 -13.95 -7.51 7.33
C TYR A 514 -13.94 -8.70 8.30
N PHE A 515 -14.50 -8.55 9.49
CA PHE A 515 -14.46 -9.54 10.57
C PHE A 515 -15.82 -10.17 10.88
N GLU A 516 -16.92 -9.60 10.38
CA GLU A 516 -18.28 -10.15 10.53
C GLU A 516 -18.47 -11.54 9.88
N ILE A 517 -17.58 -11.98 8.98
CA ILE A 517 -17.82 -13.16 8.13
C ILE A 517 -17.13 -14.47 8.57
N LYS A 518 -16.18 -14.51 9.53
CA LYS A 518 -15.61 -15.82 9.95
C LYS A 518 -15.24 -15.96 11.44
N ASN A 519 -15.70 -17.08 11.99
CA ASN A 519 -15.34 -17.69 13.27
C ASN A 519 -13.89 -17.50 13.73
N LYS A 520 -13.74 -16.91 14.92
CA LYS A 520 -12.79 -17.14 16.04
C LYS A 520 -11.28 -17.39 15.81
N ASN A 521 -10.76 -17.62 14.62
CA ASN A 521 -9.35 -17.99 14.40
C ASN A 521 -8.63 -17.21 13.28
N SER A 522 -8.91 -15.91 13.09
CA SER A 522 -8.11 -15.04 12.22
C SER A 522 -7.50 -13.89 13.02
N SER A 523 -6.16 -13.89 13.14
CA SER A 523 -5.29 -12.80 13.60
C SER A 523 -5.93 -11.86 14.64
N GLN A 524 -5.70 -12.14 15.93
CA GLN A 524 -6.18 -11.30 17.03
C GLN A 524 -5.73 -9.86 16.79
N LEU A 525 -6.68 -9.02 16.38
CA LEU A 525 -6.56 -7.58 16.44
C LEU A 525 -6.04 -7.20 17.82
N SER A 526 -5.09 -6.26 17.88
CA SER A 526 -4.53 -5.83 19.17
C SER A 526 -5.65 -5.35 20.07
N SER A 527 -5.69 -5.90 21.30
CA SER A 527 -6.78 -5.62 22.23
C SER A 527 -6.59 -4.24 22.87
N GLU A 528 -7.68 -3.49 22.98
CA GLU A 528 -7.72 -2.25 23.76
C GLU A 528 -7.20 -2.46 25.19
N VAL A 529 -7.51 -3.61 25.80
CA VAL A 529 -7.07 -3.97 27.15
C VAL A 529 -5.55 -4.11 27.25
N GLU A 530 -4.91 -4.68 26.23
CA GLU A 530 -3.46 -4.87 26.19
C GLU A 530 -2.74 -3.52 26.05
N LEU A 531 -3.22 -2.67 25.14
CA LEU A 531 -2.67 -1.33 24.93
C LEU A 531 -2.87 -0.44 26.16
N ALA A 532 -4.04 -0.50 26.80
CA ALA A 532 -4.32 0.19 28.04
C ALA A 532 -3.42 -0.31 29.18
N SER A 533 -3.14 -1.61 29.25
CA SER A 533 -2.23 -2.19 30.24
C SER A 533 -0.77 -1.76 30.03
N ASP A 534 -0.30 -1.71 28.77
CA ASP A 534 1.04 -1.22 28.44
C ASP A 534 1.20 0.26 28.80
N MET A 535 0.19 1.09 28.48
CA MET A 535 0.17 2.51 28.82
C MET A 535 0.14 2.73 30.34
N HIS A 536 -0.63 1.92 31.07
CA HIS A 536 -0.66 1.93 32.54
C HIS A 536 0.70 1.58 33.15
N SER A 537 1.36 0.54 32.62
CA SER A 537 2.70 0.16 33.06
C SER A 537 3.72 1.27 32.80
N ALA A 538 3.67 1.91 31.63
CA ALA A 538 4.55 3.05 31.32
C ALA A 538 4.30 4.23 32.29
N ALA A 539 3.04 4.53 32.62
CA ALA A 539 2.70 5.54 33.62
C ALA A 539 3.25 5.18 35.01
N GLN A 540 3.15 3.92 35.43
CA GLN A 540 3.66 3.45 36.71
C GLN A 540 5.19 3.56 36.79
N ASP A 541 5.90 3.19 35.72
CA ASP A 541 7.36 3.31 35.62
C ASP A 541 7.81 4.77 35.74
N LEU A 542 7.10 5.69 35.08
CA LEU A 542 7.36 7.13 35.11
C LEU A 542 7.17 7.73 36.51
N VAL A 543 6.07 7.42 37.21
CA VAL A 543 5.83 7.93 38.58
C VAL A 543 6.85 7.39 39.55
N ASN A 544 7.16 6.10 39.47
CA ASN A 544 8.17 5.48 40.33
C ASN A 544 9.55 6.13 40.10
N TYR A 545 9.89 6.42 38.84
CA TYR A 545 11.12 7.12 38.50
C TYR A 545 11.13 8.56 39.02
N TYR A 546 10.02 9.31 38.85
CA TYR A 546 9.86 10.66 39.40
C TYR A 546 10.10 10.70 40.92
N VAL A 547 9.41 9.84 41.66
CA VAL A 547 9.54 9.74 43.13
C VAL A 547 10.98 9.42 43.52
N ARG A 548 11.66 8.57 42.75
CA ARG A 548 13.07 8.24 42.98
C ARG A 548 13.99 9.44 42.72
N VAL A 549 13.82 10.18 41.62
CA VAL A 549 14.66 11.33 41.27
C VAL A 549 14.49 12.45 42.31
N GLU A 550 13.26 12.85 42.61
CA GLU A 550 12.98 13.91 43.60
C GLU A 550 13.35 13.47 45.01
N GLY A 551 13.02 12.23 45.38
CA GLY A 551 13.42 11.63 46.65
C GLY A 551 14.94 11.63 46.84
N LEU A 552 15.72 11.32 45.80
CA LEU A 552 17.18 11.37 45.83
C LEU A 552 17.72 12.80 45.91
N SER A 553 17.11 13.76 45.22
CA SER A 553 17.48 15.18 45.28
C SER A 553 17.41 15.70 46.74
N ILE A 554 16.27 15.47 47.41
CA ILE A 554 16.07 15.85 48.81
C ILE A 554 16.99 15.06 49.75
N SER A 555 17.12 13.76 49.51
CA SER A 555 18.03 12.89 50.27
C SER A 555 19.49 13.34 50.21
N GLN A 556 19.95 13.86 49.07
CA GLN A 556 21.31 14.40 48.94
C GLN A 556 21.53 15.65 49.80
N MET A 557 20.53 16.53 49.92
CA MET A 557 20.60 17.69 50.82
C MET A 557 20.73 17.23 52.28
N LEU A 558 19.89 16.27 52.70
CA LEU A 558 19.91 15.70 54.04
C LEU A 558 21.26 15.01 54.33
N LYS A 559 21.74 14.18 53.41
CA LYS A 559 23.03 13.50 53.52
C LYS A 559 24.19 14.48 53.68
N LYS A 560 24.32 15.47 52.78
CA LYS A 560 25.36 16.50 52.88
C LYS A 560 25.30 17.26 54.21
N SER A 561 24.09 17.54 54.73
CA SER A 561 23.92 18.24 56.01
C SER A 561 24.40 17.46 57.22
N VAL A 562 24.36 16.13 57.16
CA VAL A 562 24.83 15.24 58.23
C VAL A 562 26.31 14.93 58.07
N GLU A 563 26.80 14.81 56.84
CA GLU A 563 28.19 14.46 56.57
C GLU A 563 29.17 15.59 56.84
N THR A 564 28.78 16.84 56.60
CA THR A 564 29.66 18.01 56.69
C THR A 564 29.78 18.61 58.10
N ARG A 565 28.88 18.25 59.02
CA ARG A 565 28.86 18.81 60.38
C ARG A 565 29.71 17.99 61.35
N ASP A 566 30.45 18.69 62.21
CA ASP A 566 31.10 18.07 63.37
C ASP A 566 30.10 17.84 64.51
N TRP A 567 29.68 16.58 64.67
CA TRP A 567 28.73 16.15 65.69
C TRP A 567 29.35 15.96 67.09
N LEU A 568 30.68 15.88 67.20
CA LEU A 568 31.38 15.69 68.47
C LEU A 568 31.63 17.00 69.21
N HIS A 569 31.72 18.12 68.48
CA HIS A 569 31.94 19.47 69.02
C HIS A 569 30.75 20.41 68.78
N SER A 570 29.53 19.86 68.74
CA SER A 570 28.31 20.67 68.58
C SER A 570 28.02 21.53 69.82
N LEU A 571 27.53 22.75 69.59
CA LEU A 571 27.05 23.70 70.59
C LEU A 571 25.55 23.50 70.88
N GLU A 572 25.08 24.03 72.01
CA GLU A 572 23.67 23.97 72.40
C GLU A 572 22.75 24.55 71.31
N PRO A 573 21.74 23.78 70.86
CA PRO A 573 20.89 24.19 69.75
C PRO A 573 19.95 25.32 70.17
N ARG A 574 19.91 26.40 69.38
CA ARG A 574 18.99 27.54 69.56
C ARG A 574 18.00 27.72 68.42
N THR A 575 18.24 27.06 67.29
CA THR A 575 17.46 27.14 66.07
C THR A 575 17.45 25.80 65.37
N VAL A 576 16.40 25.55 64.58
CA VAL A 576 16.34 24.44 63.64
C VAL A 576 17.39 24.61 62.54
N ARG A 577 18.02 23.53 62.05
CA ARG A 577 18.97 23.62 60.94
C ARG A 577 18.30 24.14 59.67
N ALA A 578 18.96 25.07 58.98
CA ALA A 578 18.47 25.64 57.72
C ALA A 578 18.12 24.58 56.66
N VAL A 579 18.84 23.46 56.62
CA VAL A 579 18.55 22.36 55.69
C VAL A 579 17.17 21.74 55.95
N MET A 580 16.70 21.66 57.20
CA MET A 580 15.37 21.10 57.49
C MET A 580 14.26 22.03 57.01
N LYS A 581 14.45 23.34 57.15
CA LYS A 581 13.55 24.35 56.57
C LYS A 581 13.51 24.22 55.04
N ARG A 582 14.69 24.13 54.41
CA ARG A 582 14.83 23.92 52.97
C ARG A 582 14.13 22.64 52.50
N VAL A 583 14.26 21.54 53.24
CA VAL A 583 13.58 20.27 52.91
C VAL A 583 12.07 20.44 52.95
N VAL A 584 11.51 21.13 53.95
CA VAL A 584 10.07 21.42 54.02
C VAL A 584 9.62 22.33 52.87
N GLU A 585 10.42 23.35 52.51
CA GLU A 585 10.16 24.22 51.35
C GLU A 585 10.12 23.43 50.04
N GLU A 586 11.13 22.58 49.78
CA GLU A 586 11.21 21.74 48.58
C GLU A 586 10.05 20.74 48.52
N ILE A 587 9.71 20.06 49.62
CA ILE A 587 8.54 19.17 49.69
C ILE A 587 7.25 19.94 49.42
N THR A 588 7.12 21.18 49.91
CA THR A 588 5.95 22.04 49.65
C THR A 588 5.87 22.43 48.18
N SER A 589 7.00 22.73 47.55
CA SER A 589 7.07 23.04 46.12
C SER A 589 6.67 21.82 45.26
N VAL A 590 7.24 20.65 45.58
CA VAL A 590 6.89 19.39 44.93
C VAL A 590 5.41 19.05 45.12
N ASP A 591 4.86 19.20 46.32
CA ASP A 591 3.45 18.94 46.60
C ASP A 591 2.51 19.89 45.84
N SER A 592 2.92 21.14 45.61
CA SER A 592 2.18 22.08 44.76
C SER A 592 2.21 21.66 43.29
N GLN A 593 3.38 21.24 42.78
CA GLN A 593 3.54 20.75 41.41
C GLN A 593 2.73 19.47 41.15
N VAL A 594 2.80 18.50 42.06
CA VAL A 594 2.01 17.26 41.98
C VAL A 594 0.51 17.57 42.07
N GLY A 595 0.12 18.53 42.90
CA GLY A 595 -1.27 18.96 43.07
C GLY A 595 -1.89 19.64 41.85
N GLU A 596 -1.09 20.07 40.88
CA GLU A 596 -1.59 20.60 39.61
C GLU A 596 -2.14 19.50 38.70
N LEU A 597 -1.59 18.28 38.77
CA LEU A 597 -1.90 17.19 37.84
C LEU A 597 -2.68 16.02 38.47
N PHE A 598 -2.56 15.84 39.78
CA PHE A 598 -3.16 14.72 40.51
C PHE A 598 -4.12 15.20 41.60
N GLU A 599 -5.24 14.48 41.76
CA GLU A 599 -6.25 14.81 42.76
C GLU A 599 -5.69 14.74 44.19
N GLU A 600 -6.18 15.65 45.04
CA GLU A 600 -6.05 15.57 46.49
C GLU A 600 -6.87 14.37 46.98
N GLY A 601 -6.26 13.17 46.99
CA GLY A 601 -6.86 12.00 47.63
C GLY A 601 -7.35 12.31 49.06
N MET A 602 -8.27 11.50 49.62
CA MET A 602 -8.94 11.78 50.90
C MET A 602 -7.96 12.26 52.00
N ARG A 603 -7.99 13.56 52.31
CA ARG A 603 -7.36 14.13 53.50
C ARG A 603 -8.34 14.00 54.65
N THR A 604 -7.90 13.47 55.79
CA THR A 604 -8.70 13.58 57.00
C THR A 604 -8.45 14.97 57.59
N ASP A 605 -9.40 15.89 57.39
CA ASP A 605 -9.38 17.18 58.07
C ASP A 605 -9.48 16.94 59.57
N ARG A 606 -8.33 16.93 60.25
CA ARG A 606 -8.29 17.09 61.71
C ARG A 606 -8.38 18.57 62.03
N SER A 607 -9.57 19.11 61.87
CA SER A 607 -9.95 20.47 62.28
C SER A 607 -10.05 20.56 63.81
N SER A 608 -8.93 20.45 64.52
CA SER A 608 -8.82 20.85 65.93
C SER A 608 -7.36 20.93 66.36
N ASP A 609 -6.88 22.13 66.64
CA ASP A 609 -5.57 22.43 67.23
C ASP A 609 -5.33 21.63 68.54
N SER A 610 -6.42 21.31 69.26
CA SER A 610 -6.42 20.47 70.47
C SER A 610 -5.97 19.01 70.25
N SER A 611 -6.15 18.46 69.04
CA SER A 611 -5.77 17.08 68.69
C SER A 611 -4.28 16.93 68.38
N ARG A 612 -3.62 18.02 67.95
CA ARG A 612 -2.16 18.08 67.73
C ARG A 612 -1.42 17.85 69.05
N ARG A 613 -1.88 18.53 70.11
CA ARG A 613 -1.32 18.39 71.47
C ARG A 613 -1.57 17.03 72.11
N THR A 614 -2.70 16.36 71.85
CA THR A 614 -3.05 15.10 72.55
C THR A 614 -2.34 13.84 72.02
N GLN A 615 -1.91 13.82 70.76
CA GLN A 615 -1.07 12.74 70.23
C GLN A 615 0.42 13.01 70.46
N MET A 616 0.86 14.26 70.30
CA MET A 616 2.22 14.68 70.62
C MET A 616 2.57 14.40 72.11
N SER A 617 1.64 14.66 73.03
CA SER A 617 1.80 14.35 74.46
C SER A 617 1.73 12.86 74.82
N ARG A 618 1.36 11.96 73.90
CA ARG A 618 1.48 10.50 74.08
C ARG A 618 2.86 9.99 73.68
N HIS A 619 3.46 10.51 72.60
CA HIS A 619 4.82 10.14 72.18
C HIS A 619 5.91 10.83 73.01
N ILE A 620 5.72 12.09 73.40
CA ILE A 620 6.64 12.79 74.34
C ILE A 620 6.71 12.05 75.69
N ARG A 621 5.60 11.44 76.14
CA ARG A 621 5.59 10.63 77.38
C ARG A 621 6.41 9.35 77.31
N ALA A 622 6.64 8.80 76.11
CA ALA A 622 7.53 7.65 75.92
C ALA A 622 9.01 8.00 76.16
N TRP A 623 9.39 9.26 76.00
CA TRP A 623 10.78 9.72 76.13
C TRP A 623 11.05 10.57 77.37
N SER A 624 10.01 11.03 78.07
CA SER A 624 10.11 11.83 79.30
C SER A 624 10.02 11.01 80.60
N SER A 625 9.65 9.72 80.53
CA SER A 625 9.73 8.83 81.70
C SER A 625 11.16 8.32 81.87
N GLY A 626 11.90 8.94 82.79
CA GLY A 626 13.24 8.51 83.22
C GLY A 626 13.22 7.18 84.00
N GLY A 627 12.83 6.09 83.35
CA GLY A 627 12.73 4.75 83.96
C GLY A 627 13.38 3.67 83.09
N THR A 628 14.50 3.13 83.60
CA THR A 628 15.15 1.85 83.25
C THR A 628 15.48 1.57 81.77
N ALA A 629 16.79 1.41 81.50
CA ALA A 629 17.40 1.06 80.21
C ALA A 629 16.92 -0.27 79.55
N THR A 630 16.01 -1.01 80.20
CA THR A 630 15.49 -2.30 79.74
C THR A 630 14.28 -2.16 78.80
N ASN A 631 13.48 -1.08 78.91
CA ASN A 631 12.30 -0.86 78.04
C ASN A 631 12.62 -0.16 76.71
N THR A 632 13.74 0.56 76.63
CA THR A 632 14.18 1.22 75.39
C THR A 632 14.71 0.20 74.38
N GLN A 633 15.34 -0.89 74.83
CA GLN A 633 15.87 -1.94 73.96
C GLN A 633 14.75 -2.70 73.23
N THR A 634 13.68 -3.09 73.93
CA THR A 634 12.53 -3.79 73.34
C THR A 634 11.74 -2.89 72.39
N PHE A 635 11.52 -1.63 72.77
CA PHE A 635 10.85 -0.65 71.89
C PHE A 635 11.68 -0.30 70.65
N SER A 636 13.01 -0.17 70.78
CA SER A 636 13.90 0.01 69.63
C SER A 636 13.92 -1.22 68.71
N ALA A 637 13.90 -2.43 69.28
CA ALA A 637 13.86 -3.67 68.50
C ALA A 637 12.53 -3.81 67.73
N ILE A 638 11.42 -3.42 68.35
CA ILE A 638 10.09 -3.40 67.72
C ILE A 638 10.04 -2.35 66.59
N ASN A 639 10.50 -1.13 66.84
CA ASN A 639 10.55 -0.09 65.80
C ASN A 639 11.48 -0.46 64.64
N ARG A 640 12.62 -1.11 64.93
CA ARG A 640 13.53 -1.64 63.91
C ARG A 640 12.87 -2.72 63.06
N LEU A 641 12.15 -3.66 63.68
CA LEU A 641 11.37 -4.69 62.98
C LEU A 641 10.27 -4.09 62.09
N PHE A 642 9.67 -2.96 62.49
CA PHE A 642 8.70 -2.25 61.67
C PHE A 642 9.35 -1.43 60.56
N SER A 643 10.52 -0.84 60.77
CA SER A 643 11.29 -0.07 59.77
C SER A 643 11.91 -0.93 58.68
N GLU A 644 12.41 -2.11 59.05
CA GLU A 644 12.92 -3.13 58.13
C GLU A 644 11.82 -3.65 57.19
N ARG A 645 10.54 -3.58 57.59
CA ARG A 645 9.38 -3.95 56.77
C ARG A 645 8.83 -2.84 55.87
N ILE A 646 9.41 -1.64 55.91
CA ILE A 646 8.95 -0.53 55.07
C ILE A 646 9.61 -0.65 53.70
N ASP A 647 8.86 -1.13 52.72
CA ASP A 647 9.32 -1.15 51.33
C ASP A 647 9.49 0.28 50.81
N ILE A 648 10.74 0.64 50.48
CA ILE A 648 11.13 1.98 50.01
C ILE A 648 10.63 2.23 48.59
N PHE A 649 10.55 1.17 47.80
CA PHE A 649 10.22 1.20 46.37
C PHE A 649 8.92 0.46 46.06
N SER A 650 7.96 0.47 46.98
CA SER A 650 6.61 -0.01 46.69
C SER A 650 6.01 0.81 45.55
N PRO A 651 5.21 0.20 44.64
CA PRO A 651 4.59 0.93 43.55
C PRO A 651 3.73 2.07 44.10
N VAL A 652 3.98 3.26 43.59
CA VAL A 652 3.33 4.50 44.04
C VAL A 652 1.96 4.59 43.40
N GLN A 653 0.93 4.89 44.20
CA GLN A 653 -0.42 5.10 43.68
C GLN A 653 -0.50 6.46 42.97
N PHE A 654 -1.39 6.58 41.97
CA PHE A 654 -1.61 7.82 41.20
C PHE A 654 -2.39 8.88 42.00
N SER A 655 -1.87 9.28 43.15
CA SER A 655 -2.45 10.31 44.00
C SER A 655 -1.38 11.25 44.53
N ARG A 656 -1.75 12.52 44.73
CA ARG A 656 -0.84 13.53 45.29
C ARG A 656 -0.21 13.07 46.60
N VAL A 657 -1.02 12.51 47.48
CA VAL A 657 -0.58 12.02 48.80
C VAL A 657 0.41 10.87 48.68
N SER A 658 0.16 9.89 47.82
CA SER A 658 1.05 8.73 47.67
C SER A 658 2.41 9.12 47.09
N ILE A 659 2.41 9.99 46.08
CA ILE A 659 3.63 10.52 45.44
C ILE A 659 4.48 11.29 46.46
N THR A 660 3.89 12.28 47.16
CA THR A 660 4.60 13.08 48.16
C THR A 660 5.08 12.21 49.34
N THR A 661 4.27 11.24 49.77
CA THR A 661 4.65 10.29 50.83
C THR A 661 5.85 9.43 50.40
N GLY A 662 5.90 8.95 49.15
CA GLY A 662 7.03 8.19 48.62
C GLY A 662 8.35 8.97 48.68
N ILE A 663 8.31 10.26 48.31
CA ILE A 663 9.46 11.17 48.36
C ILE A 663 9.93 11.37 49.82
N ILE A 664 9.00 11.56 50.75
CA ILE A 664 9.29 11.68 52.18
C ILE A 664 9.92 10.39 52.73
N LYS A 665 9.41 9.20 52.37
CA LYS A 665 9.96 7.91 52.80
C LYS A 665 11.43 7.74 52.41
N ILE A 666 11.78 8.03 51.15
CA ILE A 666 13.17 7.95 50.64
C ILE A 666 14.08 8.92 51.42
N SER A 667 13.59 10.15 51.64
CA SER A 667 14.32 11.20 52.35
C SER A 667 14.61 10.85 53.81
N LEU A 668 13.59 10.38 54.54
CA LEU A 668 13.73 10.02 55.96
C LEU A 668 14.58 8.76 56.17
N LYS A 669 14.47 7.76 55.30
CA LYS A 669 15.34 6.58 55.37
C LYS A 669 16.80 6.91 55.07
N THR A 670 17.06 7.82 54.14
CA THR A 670 18.43 8.31 53.91
C THR A 670 18.96 9.05 55.14
N LEU A 671 18.14 9.89 55.77
CA LEU A 671 18.52 10.59 57.01
C LEU A 671 18.84 9.61 58.15
N LEU A 672 18.00 8.57 58.33
CA LEU A 672 18.23 7.51 59.31
C LEU A 672 19.58 6.82 59.12
N GLU A 673 19.88 6.43 57.88
CA GLU A 673 21.15 5.77 57.57
C GLU A 673 22.35 6.70 57.79
N CYS A 674 22.24 7.99 57.40
CA CYS A 674 23.28 8.97 57.65
C CYS A 674 23.54 9.16 59.16
N VAL A 675 22.49 9.20 59.98
CA VAL A 675 22.59 9.31 61.44
C VAL A 675 23.23 8.06 62.04
N ARG A 676 22.87 6.86 61.56
CA ARG A 676 23.42 5.57 62.02
C ARG A 676 24.94 5.48 61.88
N LEU A 677 25.51 6.18 60.88
CA LEU A 677 26.94 6.21 60.59
C LEU A 677 27.72 7.29 61.36
N ARG A 678 27.06 8.09 62.19
CA ARG A 678 27.70 9.17 62.97
C ARG A 678 27.73 8.84 64.47
N THR A 679 28.51 9.64 65.19
CA THR A 679 28.63 9.60 66.65
C THR A 679 28.37 10.99 67.17
N PHE A 680 27.57 11.11 68.23
CA PHE A 680 27.05 12.40 68.70
C PHE A 680 27.56 12.74 70.09
N ASN A 681 27.79 14.02 70.35
CA ASN A 681 27.86 14.57 71.71
C ASN A 681 26.44 14.94 72.20
N ARG A 682 26.32 15.37 73.47
CA ARG A 682 25.04 15.79 74.07
C ARG A 682 24.28 16.81 73.20
N TYR A 683 24.95 17.88 72.79
CA TYR A 683 24.32 18.97 72.06
C TYR A 683 24.01 18.62 70.59
N GLY A 684 24.78 17.69 70.00
CA GLY A 684 24.52 17.11 68.68
C GLY A 684 23.25 16.26 68.70
N LEU A 685 23.06 15.45 69.74
CA LEU A 685 21.81 14.72 69.96
C LEU A 685 20.62 15.68 70.14
N GLN A 686 20.78 16.73 70.94
CA GLN A 686 19.73 17.74 71.15
C GLN A 686 19.39 18.50 69.85
N GLN A 687 20.37 18.78 68.98
CA GLN A 687 20.10 19.37 67.68
C GLN A 687 19.28 18.43 66.79
N VAL A 688 19.62 17.14 66.76
CA VAL A 688 18.83 16.14 66.02
C VAL A 688 17.40 16.04 66.58
N GLN A 689 17.24 16.11 67.90
CA GLN A 689 15.92 16.15 68.54
C GLN A 689 15.09 17.36 68.07
N VAL A 690 15.69 18.55 68.02
CA VAL A 690 15.03 19.77 67.52
C VAL A 690 14.64 19.63 66.04
N ASP A 691 15.55 19.13 65.20
CA ASP A 691 15.29 18.96 63.77
C ASP A 691 14.20 17.94 63.47
N ILE A 692 14.18 16.81 64.19
CA ILE A 692 13.16 15.78 64.05
C ILE A 692 11.81 16.34 64.48
N HIS A 693 11.75 17.09 65.59
CA HIS A 693 10.51 17.69 66.04
C HIS A 693 9.97 18.71 65.03
N TYR A 694 10.84 19.53 64.43
CA TYR A 694 10.46 20.41 63.34
C TYR A 694 9.87 19.64 62.15
N LEU A 695 10.54 18.58 61.67
CA LEU A 695 10.01 17.76 60.59
C LEU A 695 8.66 17.10 60.95
N GLN A 696 8.47 16.66 62.20
CA GLN A 696 7.18 16.13 62.67
C GLN A 696 6.05 17.16 62.57
N LEU A 697 6.33 18.45 62.84
CA LEU A 697 5.33 19.53 62.79
C LEU A 697 4.87 19.88 61.38
N TYR A 698 5.70 19.68 60.35
CA TYR A 698 5.39 20.10 58.98
C TYR A 698 5.11 18.94 58.01
N LEU A 699 5.74 17.77 58.19
CA LEU A 699 5.61 16.66 57.23
C LEU A 699 4.24 15.96 57.30
N TRP A 700 3.55 15.99 58.45
CA TRP A 700 2.25 15.34 58.61
C TRP A 700 1.19 15.87 57.63
N ARG A 701 1.30 17.13 57.18
CA ARG A 701 0.34 17.76 56.25
C ARG A 701 0.34 17.10 54.87
N PHE A 702 1.45 16.46 54.50
CA PHE A 702 1.64 15.85 53.18
C PHE A 702 1.25 14.37 53.13
N VAL A 703 0.80 13.80 54.25
CA VAL A 703 0.57 12.37 54.43
C VAL A 703 -0.87 12.15 54.92
N SER A 704 -1.64 11.30 54.25
CA SER A 704 -3.00 10.92 54.69
C SER A 704 -3.05 9.46 55.13
N ASP A 705 -3.99 9.17 56.04
CA ASP A 705 -4.41 7.82 56.41
C ASP A 705 -5.18 7.19 55.25
N GLU A 706 -4.50 6.38 54.43
CA GLU A 706 -5.20 5.54 53.45
C GLU A 706 -5.98 4.47 54.21
N LYS A 707 -7.31 4.53 54.14
CA LYS A 707 -8.27 3.70 54.91
C LYS A 707 -8.28 2.20 54.57
N SER A 708 -7.38 1.72 53.72
CA SER A 708 -7.37 0.30 53.33
C SER A 708 -6.35 -0.50 54.14
N PHE A 709 -6.86 -1.08 55.22
CA PHE A 709 -6.40 -2.33 55.83
C PHE A 709 -4.90 -2.45 56.25
N LYS A 710 -4.71 -2.38 57.58
CA LYS A 710 -3.50 -2.69 58.37
C LYS A 710 -2.33 -1.69 58.29
N LEU A 711 -2.34 -0.80 59.30
CA LEU A 711 -1.20 -0.05 59.83
C LEU A 711 -0.82 1.29 59.11
N ASN A 712 -1.66 2.30 59.31
CA ASN A 712 -1.24 3.60 59.88
C ASN A 712 -0.08 4.33 59.15
N ILE A 713 -0.33 4.96 57.99
CA ILE A 713 0.68 5.73 57.22
C ILE A 713 1.13 7.01 57.97
N ILE A 714 0.25 7.67 58.73
CA ILE A 714 0.65 8.76 59.64
C ILE A 714 1.61 8.22 60.72
N SER A 715 1.37 7.00 61.21
CA SER A 715 2.30 6.32 62.11
C SER A 715 3.64 6.00 61.44
N LEU A 716 3.72 5.89 60.13
CA LEU A 716 4.95 5.54 59.42
C LEU A 716 5.98 6.65 59.45
N VAL A 717 5.57 7.88 59.10
CA VAL A 717 6.47 9.05 59.14
C VAL A 717 6.88 9.33 60.58
N HIS A 718 5.95 9.24 61.53
CA HIS A 718 6.27 9.36 62.95
C HIS A 718 7.20 8.23 63.44
N LEU A 719 6.99 6.98 63.01
CA LEU A 719 7.85 5.85 63.37
C LEU A 719 9.26 5.99 62.81
N LEU A 720 9.41 6.42 61.55
CA LEU A 720 10.72 6.69 60.96
C LEU A 720 11.43 7.83 61.70
N LEU A 721 10.72 8.91 62.03
CA LEU A 721 11.27 10.04 62.79
C LEU A 721 11.69 9.63 64.21
N ASP A 722 10.87 8.82 64.89
CA ASP A 722 11.16 8.28 66.21
C ASP A 722 12.36 7.32 66.19
N GLU A 723 12.51 6.53 65.13
CA GLU A 723 13.66 5.65 64.92
C GLU A 723 14.95 6.44 64.66
N ILE A 724 14.90 7.55 63.90
CA ILE A 724 16.05 8.43 63.70
C ILE A 724 16.53 8.98 65.05
N LEU A 725 15.60 9.43 65.93
CA LEU A 725 16.01 9.90 67.25
C LEU A 725 16.56 8.76 68.10
N SER A 726 15.90 7.59 68.12
CA SER A 726 16.38 6.43 68.86
C SER A 726 17.78 6.00 68.42
N SER A 727 18.04 5.96 67.11
CA SER A 727 19.36 5.71 66.54
C SER A 727 20.38 6.75 67.01
N SER A 728 20.01 8.04 67.02
CA SER A 728 20.87 9.12 67.53
C SER A 728 21.21 8.95 69.01
N VAL A 729 20.24 8.54 69.84
CA VAL A 729 20.44 8.27 71.28
C VAL A 729 21.44 7.13 71.47
N HIS A 730 21.30 6.04 70.71
CA HIS A 730 22.22 4.89 70.76
C HIS A 730 23.65 5.24 70.31
N ARG A 731 23.79 6.25 69.44
CA ARG A 731 25.08 6.70 68.90
C ARG A 731 25.67 7.90 69.67
N CYS A 732 25.03 8.33 70.74
CA CYS A 732 25.47 9.45 71.57
C CYS A 732 26.35 8.97 72.73
N LEU A 733 27.47 9.66 72.99
CA LEU A 733 28.37 9.33 74.10
C LEU A 733 27.72 9.58 75.47
N ASN A 734 26.92 10.65 75.58
CA ASN A 734 26.22 11.07 76.79
C ASN A 734 24.78 11.48 76.44
N PRO A 735 23.84 10.52 76.36
CA PRO A 735 22.49 10.79 75.89
C PRO A 735 21.69 11.57 76.94
N VAL A 736 21.54 12.88 76.74
CA VAL A 736 20.65 13.74 77.53
C VAL A 736 19.78 14.55 76.56
N LEU A 737 18.48 14.24 76.54
CA LEU A 737 17.50 14.96 75.74
C LEU A 737 17.24 16.36 76.32
N MET A 738 16.88 17.29 75.44
CA MET A 738 16.40 18.63 75.80
C MET A 738 14.95 18.56 76.26
N GLU A 739 14.56 19.45 77.18
CA GLU A 739 13.20 19.54 77.69
C GLU A 739 12.21 19.80 76.52
N PRO A 740 11.09 19.05 76.43
CA PRO A 740 10.14 19.18 75.32
C PRO A 740 9.58 20.59 75.12
N SER A 741 9.36 21.35 76.19
CA SER A 741 8.88 22.73 76.16
C SER A 741 9.85 23.67 75.44
N VAL A 742 11.16 23.50 75.67
CA VAL A 742 12.22 24.28 75.02
C VAL A 742 12.31 23.91 73.54
N VAL A 743 12.17 22.63 73.20
CA VAL A 743 12.17 22.16 71.81
C VAL A 743 10.98 22.73 71.02
N GLU A 744 9.79 22.76 71.62
CA GLU A 744 8.57 23.34 71.02
C GLU A 744 8.80 24.83 70.71
N ILE A 745 9.31 25.62 71.67
CA ILE A 745 9.61 27.05 71.49
C ILE A 745 10.65 27.28 70.38
N ILE A 746 11.69 26.45 70.30
CA ILE A 746 12.73 26.58 69.27
C ILE A 746 12.15 26.28 67.87
N CYS A 747 11.25 25.31 67.78
CA CYS A 747 10.61 24.94 66.50
C CYS A 747 9.52 25.92 66.07
N GLU A 748 8.77 26.53 66.99
CA GLU A 748 7.78 27.58 66.68
C GLU A 748 8.42 28.88 66.19
N ARG A 749 9.65 29.17 66.63
CA ARG A 749 10.44 30.34 66.18
C ARG A 749 11.19 30.11 64.87
N GLY A 750 11.28 28.86 64.42
CA GLY A 750 12.04 28.43 63.25
C GLY A 750 11.16 28.29 62.04
#